data_AF-A0A103Y1R5-F1
#
_entry.id   AF-A0A103Y1R5-F1
#
_cell.length_a   1.000
_cell.length_b   1.000
_cell.length_c   1.000
_cell.angle_alpha   90.00
_cell.angle_beta   90.00
_cell.angle_gamma   90.00
#
_symmetry.space_group_name_H-M   'P 1'
#
loop_
_entity.id
_entity.type
_entity.pdbx_description
1 polymer ?
#
loop_
_entity_poly.entity_id
_entity_poly.type
_entity_poly.pdbx_seq_one_letter_code
_entity_poly.pdbx_strand_id
1 'polypeptide(L)'
;MDLIESIHDIPVQNPSIEDFSAADLKWIKFGTPEHHDDVALIPYARVDEFIVGECSNVECPTRFHIERGRKRSKGSLLEFKSDEYLEYRLYWCSFGPENYGEGGVILPSRRYRLNTRNRAARPQSMRGCTCHFVVKRLYARPSLALVVYNDRRHVNKSGFICHGPLDRDAIGPGAKKIPYVGNEIQQQTMSMIYLGIPEENVLEKHIEGIQRYCGSDVKVNSLASQYVHKLGMIIKRSTHELDLDDQASVRIWADRNKKSIFYYQDSSETEPFILGIQTEWQLQQMLRFGHRSLIAADSTFGIKRLKYPLCTLLVFDSRQHALPVAWIITPSVAKPDISKWMKALLARVRAVDPAWKVNGFLIDDAAAETDPIRETFSCPILFSVWRVRRSWLRHIVKNCRNIEVQREIFKRLGEIVYSIWGGVNPFVVLEKFTQDFVDQTDFMQYFTATWVPKIASGAIEAYHVKLKVKLFDDSHLGALRRVDWLVHKLTTELHSSYWLDRYADESDSFQTVKEEYINSTSWHRALQIPDMDVTLDNDNNLFAKIVSQNDRNRMHLVWNPGSEFAFCDCEWSLRGNLCKHVIKVNMICENLRGYQSSMSFQSYQEILMSMFKKPPDDSLELDLSIAWSHQIHDQIQKLVELNRSTDIGTVVNNLPLKWGDKKNRTALGRPATMGPSLARTSPSKNINVRKKSRKRKRLSRLR
;
A
#
# COMPACT_ATOMS: atom_id res chain seq x y z
N MET A 1 51.59 21.16 8.65
CA MET A 1 51.32 21.12 7.19
C MET A 1 51.07 22.54 6.79
N ASP A 2 51.93 23.04 5.92
CA ASP A 2 51.95 24.46 5.57
C ASP A 2 50.78 24.76 4.63
N LEU A 3 50.13 25.91 4.87
CA LEU A 3 49.03 26.39 4.05
C LEU A 3 49.62 27.00 2.78
N ILE A 4 49.15 26.55 1.61
CA ILE A 4 49.59 27.08 0.32
C ILE A 4 48.48 27.97 -0.27
N GLU A 5 48.78 29.24 -0.51
CA GLU A 5 47.82 30.20 -1.08
C GLU A 5 47.86 30.24 -2.62
N SER A 6 48.93 29.70 -3.24
CA SER A 6 49.14 29.72 -4.69
C SER A 6 49.23 28.31 -5.30
N ILE A 7 48.45 28.07 -6.35
CA ILE A 7 48.40 26.77 -7.05
C ILE A 7 49.71 26.42 -7.78
N HIS A 8 50.62 27.38 -7.93
CA HIS A 8 51.92 27.17 -8.58
C HIS A 8 52.89 26.40 -7.70
N ASP A 9 52.73 26.51 -6.38
CA ASP A 9 53.59 25.89 -5.37
C ASP A 9 53.14 24.46 -5.02
N ILE A 10 52.01 24.03 -5.59
CA ILE A 10 51.51 22.65 -5.47
C ILE A 10 52.23 21.76 -6.49
N PRO A 11 53.03 20.77 -6.06
CA PRO A 11 53.74 19.87 -6.97
C PRO A 11 52.76 19.00 -7.75
N VAL A 12 53.03 18.85 -9.06
CA VAL A 12 52.30 17.91 -9.92
C VAL A 12 52.74 16.48 -9.58
N GLN A 13 51.78 15.63 -9.25
CA GLN A 13 51.98 14.25 -8.86
C GLN A 13 51.55 13.30 -9.97
N ASN A 14 52.40 12.32 -10.28
CA ASN A 14 52.18 11.36 -11.34
C ASN A 14 52.71 9.97 -10.89
N PRO A 15 51.95 9.22 -10.06
CA PRO A 15 52.37 7.92 -9.53
C PRO A 15 52.70 6.93 -10.64
N SER A 16 53.70 6.06 -10.50
CA SER A 16 54.07 5.09 -11.55
C SER A 16 53.09 3.91 -11.71
N ILE A 17 52.09 3.82 -10.83
CA ILE A 17 51.05 2.77 -10.82
C ILE A 17 49.97 3.13 -11.86
N GLU A 18 49.41 2.11 -12.53
CA GLU A 18 48.39 2.25 -13.59
C GLU A 18 47.09 2.87 -13.04
N ASP A 19 46.35 2.13 -12.20
CA ASP A 19 45.24 2.66 -11.40
C ASP A 19 45.75 3.10 -10.02
N PHE A 20 45.48 4.34 -9.61
CA PHE A 20 45.95 4.90 -8.33
C PHE A 20 44.83 5.64 -7.59
N SER A 21 44.99 5.85 -6.29
CA SER A 21 43.96 6.32 -5.36
C SER A 21 44.40 7.57 -4.59
N ALA A 22 43.54 8.08 -3.72
CA ALA A 22 43.87 9.15 -2.78
C ALA A 22 44.91 8.74 -1.74
N ALA A 23 45.14 7.44 -1.50
CA ALA A 23 46.22 6.97 -0.64
C ALA A 23 47.60 7.12 -1.31
N ASP A 24 47.65 7.13 -2.65
CA ASP A 24 48.87 7.22 -3.45
C ASP A 24 49.32 8.67 -3.74
N LEU A 25 48.57 9.65 -3.23
CA LEU A 25 48.81 11.08 -3.41
C LEU A 25 49.11 11.77 -2.08
N LYS A 26 50.05 12.73 -2.11
CA LYS A 26 50.29 13.69 -1.04
C LYS A 26 49.27 14.82 -1.14
N TRP A 27 48.54 15.06 -0.05
CA TRP A 27 47.50 16.08 0.01
C TRP A 27 48.03 17.35 0.69
N ILE A 28 47.65 18.49 0.15
CA ILE A 28 48.13 19.82 0.56
C ILE A 28 46.92 20.68 0.89
N LYS A 29 47.03 21.48 1.95
CA LYS A 29 46.01 22.47 2.30
C LYS A 29 46.15 23.70 1.41
N PHE A 30 45.17 23.92 0.55
CA PHE A 30 45.13 25.04 -0.39
C PHE A 30 43.98 25.98 -0.06
N GLY A 31 44.27 27.28 0.09
CA GLY A 31 43.29 28.30 0.44
C GLY A 31 43.80 29.31 1.45
N THR A 32 42.90 29.94 2.20
CA THR A 32 43.20 30.93 3.25
C THR A 32 43.16 30.28 4.64
N PRO A 33 43.67 30.95 5.70
CA PRO A 33 43.62 30.41 7.07
C PRO A 33 42.18 30.07 7.54
N GLU A 34 41.20 30.85 7.08
CA GLU A 34 39.78 30.72 7.38
C GLU A 34 39.09 29.62 6.54
N HIS A 35 39.51 29.44 5.28
CA HIS A 35 38.91 28.51 4.33
C HIS A 35 39.99 27.81 3.49
N HIS A 36 40.27 26.54 3.83
CA HIS A 36 41.24 25.70 3.13
C HIS A 36 40.65 24.34 2.73
N ASP A 37 40.99 23.89 1.53
CA ASP A 37 40.63 22.60 0.94
C ASP A 37 41.84 21.65 0.97
N ASP A 38 41.61 20.34 1.15
CA ASP A 38 42.63 19.31 0.91
C ASP A 38 42.70 18.98 -0.59
N VAL A 39 43.83 19.30 -1.24
CA VAL A 39 43.98 19.17 -2.70
C VAL A 39 45.22 18.39 -3.12
N ALA A 40 45.17 17.86 -4.35
CA ALA A 40 46.29 17.27 -5.07
C ALA A 40 46.25 17.68 -6.55
N LEU A 41 47.40 17.89 -7.18
CA LEU A 41 47.52 18.31 -8.58
C LEU A 41 48.07 17.16 -9.43
N ILE A 42 47.31 16.69 -10.41
CA ILE A 42 47.67 15.54 -11.27
C ILE A 42 47.56 15.89 -12.77
N PRO A 43 48.19 15.13 -13.68
CA PRO A 43 47.92 15.25 -15.12
C PRO A 43 46.45 14.96 -15.44
N TYR A 44 45.78 15.85 -16.19
CA TYR A 44 44.36 15.71 -16.54
C TYR A 44 44.07 14.41 -17.32
N ALA A 45 45.05 13.92 -18.10
CA ALA A 45 44.94 12.65 -18.82
C ALA A 45 44.74 11.43 -17.92
N ARG A 46 45.18 11.50 -16.65
CA ARG A 46 45.17 10.41 -15.67
C ARG A 46 44.03 10.49 -14.65
N VAL A 47 43.06 11.39 -14.87
CA VAL A 47 41.89 11.55 -14.00
C VAL A 47 41.02 10.30 -13.99
N ASP A 48 40.85 9.62 -15.13
CA ASP A 48 40.01 8.42 -15.21
C ASP A 48 40.68 7.24 -14.46
N GLU A 49 42.00 7.11 -14.52
CA GLU A 49 42.80 6.13 -13.75
C GLU A 49 42.72 6.38 -12.23
N PHE A 50 42.78 7.65 -11.81
CA PHE A 50 42.52 8.03 -10.41
C PHE A 50 41.12 7.60 -9.95
N ILE A 51 40.10 7.83 -10.79
CA ILE A 51 38.72 7.44 -10.47
C ILE A 51 38.58 5.90 -10.41
N VAL A 52 39.27 5.15 -11.28
CA VAL A 52 39.24 3.67 -11.26
C VAL A 52 39.91 3.10 -10.02
N GLY A 53 41.04 3.68 -9.57
CA GLY A 53 41.69 3.32 -8.31
C GLY A 53 40.77 3.58 -7.11
N GLU A 54 40.16 4.77 -7.02
CA GLU A 54 39.17 5.12 -5.98
C GLU A 54 37.95 4.19 -5.98
N CYS A 55 37.45 3.77 -7.15
CA CYS A 55 36.36 2.79 -7.25
C CYS A 55 36.77 1.39 -6.74
N SER A 56 38.07 1.08 -6.74
CA SER A 56 38.62 -0.25 -6.49
C SER A 56 39.11 -0.47 -5.04
N ASN A 57 38.83 0.49 -4.14
CA ASN A 57 39.09 0.36 -2.71
C ASN A 57 38.51 -0.96 -2.15
N VAL A 58 39.34 -1.77 -1.49
CA VAL A 58 38.98 -3.10 -0.98
C VAL A 58 38.06 -3.03 0.24
N GLU A 59 38.24 -2.03 1.10
CA GLU A 59 37.41 -1.81 2.29
C GLU A 59 36.03 -1.27 1.92
N CYS A 60 35.96 -0.40 0.91
CA CYS A 60 34.74 0.31 0.53
C CYS A 60 34.53 0.33 -1.00
N PRO A 61 34.36 -0.83 -1.66
CA PRO A 61 34.26 -0.91 -3.11
C PRO A 61 33.01 -0.18 -3.63
N THR A 62 33.18 0.69 -4.62
CA THR A 62 32.11 1.59 -5.09
C THR A 62 32.24 1.93 -6.58
N ARG A 63 31.41 2.87 -7.05
CA ARG A 63 31.65 3.65 -8.26
C ARG A 63 31.39 5.12 -7.97
N PHE A 64 32.18 6.01 -8.55
CA PHE A 64 31.90 7.44 -8.48
C PHE A 64 31.10 7.91 -9.68
N HIS A 65 29.99 8.62 -9.46
CA HIS A 65 29.18 9.24 -10.51
C HIS A 65 29.32 10.76 -10.47
N ILE A 66 29.13 11.41 -11.62
CA ILE A 66 29.16 12.88 -11.70
C ILE A 66 27.81 13.43 -11.21
N GLU A 67 27.78 14.00 -10.01
CA GLU A 67 26.60 14.65 -9.44
C GLU A 67 26.40 16.04 -10.06
N ARG A 68 27.51 16.77 -10.31
CA ARG A 68 27.46 18.12 -10.89
C ARG A 68 28.60 18.35 -11.88
N GLY A 69 28.27 18.71 -13.11
CA GLY A 69 29.24 19.12 -14.13
C GLY A 69 29.07 20.58 -14.55
N ARG A 70 30.17 21.30 -14.77
CA ARG A 70 30.20 22.62 -15.42
C ARG A 70 31.37 22.69 -16.40
N LYS A 71 31.21 23.40 -17.51
CA LYS A 71 32.26 23.58 -18.51
C LYS A 71 32.26 25.02 -19.04
N ARG A 72 33.43 25.59 -19.25
CA ARG A 72 33.65 26.90 -19.87
C ARG A 72 34.28 26.72 -21.25
N SER A 73 34.08 27.68 -22.16
CA SER A 73 34.86 27.76 -23.40
C SER A 73 36.24 28.36 -23.13
N LYS A 74 37.25 27.93 -23.89
CA LYS A 74 38.58 28.54 -23.82
C LYS A 74 38.51 29.96 -24.39
N GLY A 75 39.06 30.96 -23.69
CA GLY A 75 38.98 32.38 -24.06
C GLY A 75 37.71 33.11 -23.60
N SER A 76 36.81 32.47 -22.84
CA SER A 76 35.60 33.07 -22.27
C SER A 76 35.81 34.00 -21.07
N LEU A 77 37.02 34.09 -20.53
CA LEU A 77 37.34 34.90 -19.34
C LEU A 77 38.43 35.90 -19.70
N LEU A 78 38.17 37.18 -19.43
CA LEU A 78 39.13 38.28 -19.63
C LEU A 78 40.21 38.27 -18.53
N GLU A 79 39.79 38.02 -17.30
CA GLU A 79 40.64 37.83 -16.12
C GLU A 79 40.15 36.59 -15.36
N PHE A 80 41.08 35.83 -14.76
CA PHE A 80 40.76 34.62 -14.00
C PHE A 80 41.83 34.30 -12.96
N LYS A 81 41.41 33.67 -11.85
CA LYS A 81 42.33 33.13 -10.84
C LYS A 81 43.08 31.90 -11.36
N SER A 82 44.24 31.60 -10.79
CA SER A 82 45.08 30.48 -11.21
C SER A 82 44.44 29.10 -10.98
N ASP A 83 43.49 28.98 -10.06
CA ASP A 83 42.70 27.78 -9.76
C ASP A 83 41.34 27.69 -10.50
N GLU A 84 41.00 28.69 -11.31
CA GLU A 84 39.74 28.73 -12.06
C GLU A 84 39.64 27.54 -13.05
N TYR A 85 38.41 27.04 -13.28
CA TYR A 85 38.20 25.81 -14.03
C TYR A 85 37.82 26.05 -15.49
N LEU A 86 38.42 25.27 -16.39
CA LEU A 86 37.91 25.03 -17.73
C LEU A 86 36.77 23.99 -17.71
N GLU A 87 36.92 22.96 -16.88
CA GLU A 87 35.91 21.94 -16.65
C GLU A 87 35.89 21.54 -15.17
N TYR A 88 34.71 21.53 -14.56
CA TYR A 88 34.47 21.18 -13.16
C TYR A 88 33.57 19.96 -13.12
N ARG A 89 33.92 18.96 -12.32
CA ARG A 89 33.10 17.77 -12.06
C ARG A 89 33.13 17.43 -10.58
N LEU A 90 31.98 17.43 -9.93
CA LEU A 90 31.77 16.85 -8.61
C LEU A 90 31.45 15.36 -8.79
N TYR A 91 32.28 14.51 -8.21
CA TYR A 91 32.15 13.07 -8.19
C TYR A 91 31.66 12.62 -6.80
N TRP A 92 30.55 11.89 -6.75
CA TRP A 92 30.00 11.34 -5.51
C TRP A 92 30.05 9.82 -5.53
N CYS A 93 30.29 9.21 -4.37
CA CYS A 93 30.16 7.77 -4.18
C CYS A 93 28.74 7.30 -4.54
N SER A 94 28.61 6.18 -5.26
CA SER A 94 27.32 5.57 -5.63
C SER A 94 26.33 5.34 -4.49
N PHE A 95 26.79 5.27 -3.24
CA PHE A 95 25.93 5.06 -2.07
C PHE A 95 25.48 6.38 -1.40
N GLY A 96 25.68 7.53 -2.04
CA GLY A 96 25.21 8.86 -1.62
C GLY A 96 25.08 9.84 -2.79
N PRO A 97 24.76 11.13 -2.54
CA PRO A 97 24.33 11.68 -1.26
C PRO A 97 22.92 11.23 -0.89
N GLU A 98 22.53 11.42 0.37
CA GLU A 98 21.13 11.29 0.77
C GLU A 98 20.31 12.46 0.20
N ASN A 99 19.71 12.26 -0.97
CA ASN A 99 18.78 13.22 -1.60
C ASN A 99 17.40 13.21 -0.91
N TYR A 100 17.40 13.50 0.39
CA TYR A 100 16.33 14.24 1.03
C TYR A 100 16.85 15.65 1.24
N GLY A 101 16.38 16.59 0.42
CA GLY A 101 16.58 18.01 0.70
C GLY A 101 15.89 18.37 2.01
N GLU A 102 16.54 19.17 2.84
CA GLU A 102 15.96 19.74 4.05
C GLU A 102 14.66 20.48 3.67
N GLY A 103 13.51 20.02 4.19
CA GLY A 103 12.20 20.65 3.98
C GLY A 103 11.66 20.65 2.52
N GLY A 104 12.21 19.82 1.62
CA GLY A 104 11.87 19.87 0.19
C GLY A 104 10.68 19.01 -0.23
N VAL A 105 9.58 19.65 -0.64
CA VAL A 105 8.41 19.13 -1.38
C VAL A 105 8.73 17.91 -2.27
N ILE A 106 7.91 16.86 -2.22
CA ILE A 106 7.87 15.82 -3.27
C ILE A 106 7.48 16.51 -4.59
N LEU A 107 8.47 16.86 -5.40
CA LEU A 107 8.23 17.49 -6.70
C LEU A 107 7.40 16.51 -7.55
N PRO A 108 6.14 16.88 -7.92
CA PRO A 108 5.25 15.96 -8.61
C PRO A 108 5.83 15.63 -9.99
N SER A 109 6.21 14.36 -10.17
CA SER A 109 6.54 13.69 -11.43
C SER A 109 6.97 14.63 -12.57
N ARG A 110 8.02 15.43 -12.33
CA ARG A 110 8.60 16.22 -13.42
C ARG A 110 9.15 15.22 -14.42
N ARG A 111 8.79 15.39 -15.70
CA ARG A 111 9.19 14.53 -16.83
C ARG A 111 10.69 14.63 -17.14
N TYR A 112 11.54 14.43 -16.14
CA TYR A 112 12.93 14.09 -16.36
C TYR A 112 12.95 12.67 -16.88
N ARG A 113 13.10 12.53 -18.20
CA ARG A 113 13.76 11.35 -18.73
C ARG A 113 15.13 11.31 -18.06
N LEU A 114 15.30 10.46 -17.05
CA LEU A 114 16.62 9.98 -16.67
C LEU A 114 17.20 9.39 -17.94
N ASN A 115 18.10 10.15 -18.56
CA ASN A 115 18.77 9.74 -19.78
C ASN A 115 19.58 8.51 -19.38
N THR A 116 19.18 7.32 -19.88
CA THR A 116 19.61 5.99 -19.43
C THR A 116 21.08 5.66 -19.77
N ARG A 117 21.92 6.68 -19.83
CA ARG A 117 23.36 6.67 -20.07
C ARG A 117 24.18 7.13 -18.85
N ASN A 118 23.59 7.85 -17.89
CA ASN A 118 24.32 8.28 -16.69
C ASN A 118 24.31 7.20 -15.61
N ARG A 119 25.50 6.74 -15.24
CA ARG A 119 25.76 5.58 -14.38
C ARG A 119 25.74 5.92 -12.87
N ALA A 120 24.83 6.78 -12.43
CA ALA A 120 24.58 6.98 -11.01
C ALA A 120 23.85 5.75 -10.43
N ALA A 121 23.99 5.51 -9.13
CA ALA A 121 23.32 4.39 -8.49
C ALA A 121 21.80 4.64 -8.32
N ARG A 122 21.09 3.59 -7.93
CA ARG A 122 19.62 3.63 -7.82
C ARG A 122 19.20 4.12 -6.42
N PRO A 123 18.02 4.76 -6.27
CA PRO A 123 17.60 5.37 -4.99
C PRO A 123 17.62 4.46 -3.75
N GLN A 124 17.54 3.13 -3.89
CA GLN A 124 17.57 2.19 -2.76
C GLN A 124 18.98 1.69 -2.38
N SER A 125 20.02 1.97 -3.19
CA SER A 125 21.42 1.82 -2.74
C SER A 125 21.98 3.08 -2.06
N MET A 126 21.17 4.15 -1.95
CA MET A 126 21.54 5.34 -1.20
C MET A 126 21.55 5.03 0.30
N ARG A 127 22.75 4.95 0.88
CA ARG A 127 23.02 4.76 2.31
C ARG A 127 23.46 6.06 3.00
N GLY A 128 23.31 7.19 2.31
CA GLY A 128 23.73 8.50 2.79
C GLY A 128 25.25 8.70 2.82
N CYS A 129 26.00 7.98 1.97
CA CYS A 129 27.46 8.03 1.94
C CYS A 129 27.98 9.46 1.77
N THR A 130 28.83 9.93 2.68
CA THR A 130 29.42 11.28 2.62
C THR A 130 30.61 11.37 1.65
N CYS A 131 31.15 10.24 1.17
CA CYS A 131 32.37 10.23 0.35
C CYS A 131 32.17 10.92 -1.02
N HIS A 132 32.90 12.01 -1.25
CA HIS A 132 32.90 12.78 -2.49
C HIS A 132 34.15 13.64 -2.69
N PHE A 133 34.46 13.91 -3.96
CA PHE A 133 35.57 14.77 -4.38
C PHE A 133 35.23 15.55 -5.65
N VAL A 134 35.96 16.64 -5.88
CA VAL A 134 35.84 17.49 -7.07
C VAL A 134 37.10 17.35 -7.92
N VAL A 135 36.91 17.31 -9.24
CA VAL A 135 37.99 17.46 -10.22
C VAL A 135 37.79 18.76 -10.99
N LYS A 136 38.72 19.70 -10.84
CA LYS A 136 38.82 20.94 -11.63
C LYS A 136 39.93 20.76 -12.68
N ARG A 137 39.58 20.69 -13.97
CA ARG A 137 40.54 20.90 -15.06
C ARG A 137 40.87 22.40 -15.11
N LEU A 138 42.12 22.77 -14.91
CA LEU A 138 42.51 24.17 -14.76
C LEU A 138 42.38 24.98 -16.06
N TYR A 139 41.93 26.23 -15.92
CA TYR A 139 41.80 27.17 -17.04
C TYR A 139 43.16 27.65 -17.54
N ALA A 140 44.04 28.03 -16.61
CA ALA A 140 45.42 28.46 -16.89
C ALA A 140 46.30 27.31 -17.42
N ARG A 141 46.11 26.09 -16.90
CA ARG A 141 46.95 24.90 -17.22
C ARG A 141 46.07 23.70 -17.64
N PRO A 142 45.46 23.68 -18.84
CA PRO A 142 44.49 22.65 -19.24
C PRO A 142 45.03 21.22 -19.40
N SER A 143 46.33 21.00 -19.24
CA SER A 143 46.97 19.68 -19.14
C SER A 143 46.88 19.08 -17.72
N LEU A 144 46.47 19.86 -16.72
CA LEU A 144 46.42 19.47 -15.32
C LEU A 144 44.99 19.49 -14.76
N ALA A 145 44.79 18.66 -13.74
CA ALA A 145 43.59 18.59 -12.92
C ALA A 145 43.96 18.83 -11.45
N LEU A 146 43.28 19.78 -10.82
CA LEU A 146 43.26 19.90 -9.37
C LEU A 146 42.14 19.00 -8.84
N VAL A 147 42.51 17.98 -8.07
CA VAL A 147 41.57 17.15 -7.31
C VAL A 147 41.42 17.77 -5.92
N VAL A 148 40.20 17.95 -5.47
CA VAL A 148 39.84 18.46 -4.14
C VAL A 148 39.02 17.38 -3.45
N TYR A 149 39.48 16.85 -2.31
CA TYR A 149 38.76 15.78 -1.62
C TYR A 149 38.00 16.33 -0.40
N ASN A 150 36.67 16.30 -0.45
CA ASN A 150 35.82 16.93 0.55
C ASN A 150 35.54 16.02 1.76
N ASP A 151 35.21 14.75 1.55
CA ASP A 151 35.23 13.71 2.58
C ASP A 151 35.61 12.38 1.93
N ARG A 152 36.59 11.67 2.51
CA ARG A 152 37.10 10.37 2.03
C ARG A 152 36.41 9.17 2.67
N ARG A 153 35.66 9.40 3.75
CA ARG A 153 35.11 8.32 4.58
C ARG A 153 33.82 7.81 3.96
N HIS A 154 33.73 6.50 3.78
CA HIS A 154 32.52 5.83 3.32
C HIS A 154 31.55 5.60 4.50
N VAL A 155 31.12 6.69 5.13
CA VAL A 155 30.18 6.69 6.25
C VAL A 155 28.87 7.38 5.88
N ASN A 156 27.80 7.07 6.60
CA ASN A 156 26.55 7.82 6.55
C ASN A 156 26.64 9.11 7.38
N LYS A 157 25.60 9.97 7.33
CA LYS A 157 25.52 11.20 8.15
C LYS A 157 25.67 10.95 9.66
N SER A 158 25.38 9.74 10.14
CA SER A 158 25.52 9.34 11.54
C SER A 158 26.88 8.72 11.87
N GLY A 159 27.85 8.73 10.94
CA GLY A 159 29.22 8.25 11.16
C GLY A 159 29.45 6.74 11.01
N PHE A 160 28.42 5.94 10.67
CA PHE A 160 28.56 4.49 10.49
C PHE A 160 29.00 4.14 9.07
N ILE A 161 29.85 3.12 8.92
CA ILE A 161 30.28 2.56 7.63
C ILE A 161 29.04 2.18 6.80
N CYS A 162 28.94 2.71 5.58
CA CYS A 162 27.71 2.66 4.80
C CYS A 162 27.66 1.58 3.70
N HIS A 163 28.81 0.99 3.36
CA HIS A 163 28.93 -0.19 2.49
C HIS A 163 30.35 -0.78 2.61
N GLY A 164 30.52 -2.04 2.19
CA GLY A 164 31.81 -2.75 2.19
C GLY A 164 31.82 -3.95 3.14
N PRO A 165 32.94 -4.69 3.28
CA PRO A 165 33.01 -5.88 4.14
C PRO A 165 32.83 -5.61 5.64
N LEU A 166 32.96 -4.35 6.08
CA LEU A 166 32.81 -3.91 7.46
C LEU A 166 31.42 -3.31 7.79
N ASP A 167 30.54 -3.17 6.79
CA ASP A 167 29.14 -2.80 7.00
C ASP A 167 28.39 -3.99 7.60
N ARG A 168 27.91 -3.84 8.84
CA ARG A 168 27.21 -4.90 9.60
C ARG A 168 25.84 -5.27 9.00
N ASP A 169 25.28 -4.41 8.16
CA ASP A 169 24.04 -4.63 7.41
C ASP A 169 24.30 -5.06 5.95
N ALA A 170 25.57 -5.35 5.58
CA ALA A 170 25.95 -5.80 4.24
C ALA A 170 25.56 -7.26 3.97
N ILE A 171 24.31 -7.46 3.55
CA ILE A 171 23.81 -8.78 3.17
C ILE A 171 24.35 -9.21 1.79
N GLY A 172 25.60 -9.70 1.72
CA GLY A 172 26.08 -10.59 0.65
C GLY A 172 27.46 -10.32 0.02
N PRO A 173 27.98 -11.30 -0.76
CA PRO A 173 29.31 -11.22 -1.34
C PRO A 173 29.37 -10.37 -2.62
N GLY A 174 30.34 -9.45 -2.68
CA GLY A 174 30.94 -8.91 -3.90
C GLY A 174 30.03 -8.14 -4.88
N ALA A 175 30.13 -6.81 -4.87
CA ALA A 175 29.36 -5.87 -5.71
C ALA A 175 29.64 -5.91 -7.25
N LYS A 176 30.09 -7.05 -7.81
CA LYS A 176 30.49 -7.20 -9.22
C LYS A 176 29.61 -8.11 -10.08
N LYS A 177 28.58 -8.81 -9.56
CA LYS A 177 27.85 -9.84 -10.35
C LYS A 177 26.32 -9.85 -10.35
N ILE A 178 25.59 -9.30 -9.37
CA ILE A 178 24.13 -9.50 -9.27
C ILE A 178 23.35 -8.38 -10.01
N PRO A 179 22.37 -8.68 -10.90
CA PRO A 179 21.46 -7.68 -11.45
C PRO A 179 20.52 -7.15 -10.37
N TYR A 180 20.34 -5.83 -10.33
CA TYR A 180 19.44 -5.21 -9.35
C TYR A 180 17.98 -5.60 -9.60
N VAL A 181 17.40 -6.26 -8.61
CA VAL A 181 15.97 -6.59 -8.51
C VAL A 181 15.23 -5.35 -8.00
N GLY A 182 14.11 -4.97 -8.63
CA GLY A 182 13.31 -3.83 -8.16
C GLY A 182 12.57 -4.15 -6.85
N ASN A 183 12.32 -3.14 -6.00
CA ASN A 183 11.60 -3.27 -4.72
C ASN A 183 10.34 -4.14 -4.79
N GLU A 184 9.55 -4.01 -5.86
CA GLU A 184 8.32 -4.78 -6.08
C GLU A 184 8.59 -6.27 -6.28
N ILE A 185 9.58 -6.64 -7.11
CA ILE A 185 9.99 -8.04 -7.33
C ILE A 185 10.68 -8.60 -6.07
N GLN A 186 11.45 -7.78 -5.35
CA GLN A 186 12.03 -8.18 -4.06
C GLN A 186 10.93 -8.45 -3.02
N GLN A 187 9.95 -7.56 -2.89
CA GLN A 187 8.83 -7.72 -1.97
C GLN A 187 7.98 -8.93 -2.36
N GLN A 188 7.73 -9.15 -3.65
CA GLN A 188 7.08 -10.36 -4.17
C GLN A 188 7.83 -11.62 -3.71
N THR A 189 9.13 -11.71 -3.97
CA THR A 189 9.95 -12.86 -3.57
C THR A 189 9.97 -13.07 -2.06
N MET A 190 10.16 -12.01 -1.27
CA MET A 190 10.11 -12.11 0.20
C MET A 190 8.72 -12.56 0.68
N SER A 191 7.64 -11.99 0.14
CA SER A 191 6.27 -12.33 0.51
C SER A 191 5.93 -13.78 0.18
N MET A 192 6.36 -14.30 -0.97
CA MET A 192 6.16 -15.71 -1.31
C MET A 192 6.90 -16.65 -0.33
N ILE A 193 8.14 -16.31 0.05
CA ILE A 193 8.92 -17.11 1.03
C ILE A 193 8.27 -17.08 2.41
N TYR A 194 7.85 -15.91 2.91
CA TYR A 194 7.15 -15.79 4.20
C TYR A 194 5.80 -16.51 4.25
N LEU A 195 5.15 -16.71 3.10
CA LEU A 195 3.91 -17.48 2.99
C LEU A 195 4.16 -18.99 2.82
N GLY A 196 5.42 -19.45 2.85
CA GLY A 196 5.77 -20.87 2.76
C GLY A 196 5.66 -21.47 1.36
N ILE A 197 5.60 -20.64 0.31
CA ILE A 197 5.53 -21.12 -1.08
C ILE A 197 6.85 -21.86 -1.41
N PRO A 198 6.81 -23.04 -2.06
CA PRO A 198 8.00 -23.81 -2.41
C PRO A 198 9.05 -22.98 -3.16
N GLU A 199 10.32 -23.16 -2.78
CA GLU A 199 11.46 -22.35 -3.26
C GLU A 199 11.61 -22.38 -4.79
N GLU A 200 11.23 -23.50 -5.41
CA GLU A 200 11.16 -23.69 -6.87
C GLU A 200 10.14 -22.75 -7.53
N ASN A 201 8.92 -22.65 -6.97
CA ASN A 201 7.86 -21.76 -7.46
C ASN A 201 8.22 -20.29 -7.22
N VAL A 202 8.89 -19.97 -6.10
CA VAL A 202 9.45 -18.63 -5.84
C VAL A 202 10.48 -18.28 -6.91
N LEU A 203 11.36 -19.21 -7.24
CA LEU A 203 12.41 -19.00 -8.23
C LEU A 203 11.85 -18.81 -9.64
N GLU A 204 10.89 -19.64 -10.06
CA GLU A 204 10.22 -19.49 -11.35
C GLU A 204 9.61 -18.09 -11.49
N LYS A 205 8.85 -17.62 -10.48
CA LYS A 205 8.19 -16.31 -10.52
C LYS A 205 9.15 -15.13 -10.37
N HIS A 206 10.22 -15.29 -9.60
CA HIS A 206 11.29 -14.29 -9.54
C HIS A 206 12.00 -14.13 -10.90
N ILE A 207 12.27 -15.25 -11.59
CA ILE A 207 12.81 -15.26 -12.95
C ILE A 207 11.82 -14.62 -13.93
N GLU A 208 10.53 -14.97 -13.89
CA GLU A 208 9.49 -14.36 -14.72
C GLU A 208 9.47 -12.83 -14.54
N GLY A 209 9.45 -12.37 -13.29
CA GLY A 209 9.49 -10.94 -12.94
C GLY A 209 10.71 -10.21 -13.49
N ILE A 210 11.91 -10.80 -13.42
CA ILE A 210 13.13 -10.22 -14.00
C ILE A 210 13.08 -10.23 -15.54
N GLN A 211 12.61 -11.31 -16.16
CA GLN A 211 12.58 -11.47 -17.61
C GLN A 211 11.63 -10.46 -18.29
N ARG A 212 10.52 -10.06 -17.63
CA ARG A 212 9.64 -8.98 -18.10
C ARG A 212 10.38 -7.66 -18.38
N TYR A 213 11.47 -7.38 -17.65
CA TYR A 213 12.23 -6.13 -17.77
C TYR A 213 13.58 -6.27 -18.48
N CYS A 214 14.24 -7.43 -18.37
CA CYS A 214 15.61 -7.65 -18.85
C CYS A 214 15.73 -8.62 -20.03
N GLY A 215 14.65 -9.31 -20.41
CA GLY A 215 14.72 -10.46 -21.32
C GLY A 215 15.36 -11.70 -20.69
N SER A 216 15.49 -12.77 -21.46
CA SER A 216 16.08 -14.04 -20.99
C SER A 216 17.60 -14.08 -21.14
N ASP A 217 18.31 -14.27 -20.03
CA ASP A 217 19.77 -14.51 -19.98
C ASP A 217 20.05 -15.63 -18.97
N VAL A 218 20.81 -16.65 -19.39
CA VAL A 218 21.19 -17.81 -18.58
C VAL A 218 21.99 -17.39 -17.33
N LYS A 219 22.82 -16.33 -17.43
CA LYS A 219 23.56 -15.79 -16.28
C LYS A 219 22.62 -15.15 -15.26
N VAL A 220 21.59 -14.43 -15.74
CA VAL A 220 20.58 -13.80 -14.89
C VAL A 220 19.76 -14.86 -14.15
N ASN A 221 19.36 -15.95 -14.81
CA ASN A 221 18.64 -17.06 -14.17
C ASN A 221 19.47 -17.74 -13.05
N SER A 222 20.78 -17.93 -13.25
CA SER A 222 21.67 -18.48 -12.22
C SER A 222 21.80 -17.57 -11.00
N LEU A 223 21.89 -16.25 -11.22
CA LEU A 223 21.96 -15.25 -10.16
C LEU A 223 20.62 -15.08 -9.41
N ALA A 224 19.50 -15.21 -10.11
CA ALA A 224 18.16 -15.27 -9.55
C ALA A 224 18.00 -16.46 -8.58
N SER A 225 18.51 -17.64 -8.96
CA SER A 225 18.54 -18.83 -8.08
C SER A 225 19.34 -18.58 -6.79
N GLN A 226 20.55 -18.03 -6.91
CA GLN A 226 21.37 -17.68 -5.74
C GLN A 226 20.71 -16.64 -4.85
N TYR A 227 20.00 -15.66 -5.43
CA TYR A 227 19.28 -14.63 -4.68
C TYR A 227 18.10 -15.19 -3.89
N VAL A 228 17.23 -15.98 -4.54
CA VAL A 228 16.07 -16.62 -3.90
C VAL A 228 16.51 -17.57 -2.79
N HIS A 229 17.50 -18.43 -3.06
CA HIS A 229 18.04 -19.36 -2.06
C HIS A 229 18.61 -18.62 -0.84
N LYS A 230 19.39 -17.56 -1.07
CA LYS A 230 19.96 -16.74 0.00
C LYS A 230 18.90 -15.99 0.80
N LEU A 231 17.86 -15.44 0.17
CA LEU A 231 16.70 -14.87 0.89
C LEU A 231 15.99 -15.93 1.71
N GLY A 232 15.77 -17.12 1.15
CA GLY A 232 15.21 -18.28 1.85
C GLY A 232 16.01 -18.63 3.10
N MET A 233 17.35 -18.71 2.99
CA MET A 233 18.24 -18.92 4.13
C MET A 233 18.15 -17.82 5.19
N ILE A 234 18.11 -16.54 4.79
CA ILE A 234 18.02 -15.41 5.72
C ILE A 234 16.70 -15.45 6.48
N ILE A 235 15.58 -15.69 5.79
CA ILE A 235 14.25 -15.80 6.40
C ILE A 235 14.17 -17.01 7.33
N LYS A 236 14.67 -18.18 6.90
CA LYS A 236 14.74 -19.41 7.73
C LYS A 236 15.64 -19.24 8.98
N ARG A 237 16.61 -18.31 8.96
CA ARG A 237 17.51 -18.02 10.09
C ARG A 237 17.12 -16.78 10.90
N SER A 238 16.14 -15.99 10.45
CA SER A 238 15.73 -14.78 11.16
C SER A 238 14.87 -15.16 12.37
N THR A 239 15.35 -14.84 13.57
CA THR A 239 14.57 -14.94 14.81
C THR A 239 13.77 -13.65 15.03
N HIS A 240 12.64 -13.78 15.71
CA HIS A 240 11.89 -12.63 16.23
C HIS A 240 12.49 -12.15 17.57
N GLU A 241 12.98 -13.09 18.38
CA GLU A 241 13.82 -12.81 19.55
C GLU A 241 15.20 -12.34 19.07
N LEU A 242 15.41 -11.02 19.08
CA LEU A 242 16.70 -10.37 18.83
C LEU A 242 17.51 -10.18 20.12
N ASP A 243 16.83 -10.25 21.26
CA ASP A 243 17.38 -10.27 22.62
C ASP A 243 16.51 -11.19 23.49
N LEU A 244 17.06 -11.69 24.61
CA LEU A 244 16.31 -12.46 25.60
C LEU A 244 15.23 -11.60 26.26
N ASP A 245 15.53 -10.31 26.51
CA ASP A 245 14.53 -9.34 26.94
C ASP A 245 13.67 -8.85 25.77
N ASP A 246 12.36 -8.93 25.95
CA ASP A 246 11.36 -8.53 24.95
C ASP A 246 11.40 -7.02 24.66
N GLN A 247 11.66 -6.18 25.68
CA GLN A 247 11.73 -4.72 25.49
C GLN A 247 13.00 -4.34 24.70
N ALA A 248 14.16 -4.90 25.04
CA ALA A 248 15.40 -4.74 24.30
C ALA A 248 15.30 -5.26 22.86
N SER A 249 14.69 -6.43 22.65
CA SER A 249 14.44 -7.00 21.33
C SER A 249 13.60 -6.06 20.44
N VAL A 250 12.51 -5.49 21.00
CA VAL A 250 11.69 -4.48 20.32
C VAL A 250 12.47 -3.19 20.03
N ARG A 251 13.31 -2.70 20.95
CA ARG A 251 14.18 -1.52 20.71
C ARG A 251 15.12 -1.77 19.52
N ILE A 252 15.83 -2.90 19.50
CA ILE A 252 16.74 -3.29 18.42
C ILE A 252 15.98 -3.40 17.09
N TRP A 253 14.79 -3.98 17.10
CA TRP A 253 13.93 -4.04 15.91
C TRP A 253 13.52 -2.63 15.45
N ALA A 254 13.09 -1.76 16.36
CA ALA A 254 12.65 -0.41 16.05
C ALA A 254 13.77 0.45 15.47
N ASP A 255 14.99 0.35 16.02
CA ASP A 255 16.16 1.05 15.51
C ASP A 255 16.53 0.63 14.07
N ARG A 256 16.39 -0.67 13.76
CA ARG A 256 16.60 -1.21 12.40
C ARG A 256 15.47 -0.84 11.42
N ASN A 257 14.26 -0.56 11.91
CA ASN A 257 13.05 -0.43 11.09
C ASN A 257 12.39 0.97 11.13
N LYS A 258 13.12 2.03 11.49
CA LYS A 258 12.60 3.42 11.62
C LYS A 258 11.72 3.89 10.45
N LYS A 259 12.00 3.46 9.21
CA LYS A 259 11.19 3.81 8.04
C LYS A 259 9.76 3.24 8.08
N SER A 260 9.56 2.10 8.73
CA SER A 260 8.26 1.42 8.90
C SER A 260 7.53 1.81 10.18
N ILE A 261 8.04 2.80 10.93
CA ILE A 261 7.49 3.26 12.19
C ILE A 261 7.00 4.70 12.00
N PHE A 262 5.77 4.99 12.43
CA PHE A 262 5.23 6.35 12.46
C PHE A 262 5.24 6.96 13.87
N TYR A 263 5.26 6.12 14.89
CA TYR A 263 5.37 6.54 16.28
C TYR A 263 6.03 5.44 17.12
N TYR A 264 6.95 5.81 18.01
CA TYR A 264 7.53 4.89 18.97
C TYR A 264 7.78 5.62 20.29
N GLN A 265 7.22 5.07 21.36
CA GLN A 265 7.44 5.46 22.74
C GLN A 265 7.70 4.18 23.53
N ASP A 266 8.78 4.17 24.30
CA ASP A 266 9.15 3.03 25.12
C ASP A 266 8.56 3.15 26.53
N SER A 267 8.32 2.04 27.22
CA SER A 267 7.74 2.08 28.57
C SER A 267 8.74 2.62 29.61
N SER A 268 8.29 3.59 30.39
CA SER A 268 8.95 4.13 31.59
C SER A 268 7.98 4.13 32.78
N GLU A 269 8.40 4.66 33.94
CA GLU A 269 7.55 4.78 35.13
C GLU A 269 6.32 5.69 34.93
N THR A 270 6.42 6.67 34.03
CA THR A 270 5.39 7.71 33.82
C THR A 270 4.70 7.62 32.45
N GLU A 271 5.28 6.90 31.49
CA GLU A 271 4.84 6.88 30.10
C GLU A 271 4.69 5.43 29.60
N PRO A 272 3.51 5.03 29.06
CA PRO A 272 3.28 3.67 28.60
C PRO A 272 4.00 3.37 27.29
N PHE A 273 4.23 2.08 27.02
CA PHE A 273 4.75 1.61 25.73
C PHE A 273 3.75 1.91 24.60
N ILE A 274 4.22 2.46 23.47
CA ILE A 274 3.42 2.69 22.26
C ILE A 274 4.28 2.42 21.03
N LEU A 275 3.93 1.42 20.23
CA LEU A 275 4.57 1.15 18.94
C LEU A 275 3.55 1.27 17.80
N GLY A 276 3.71 2.30 16.98
CA GLY A 276 2.94 2.57 15.77
C GLY A 276 3.71 2.18 14.51
N ILE A 277 3.30 1.09 13.87
CA ILE A 277 3.89 0.55 12.65
C ILE A 277 3.02 0.96 11.44
N GLN A 278 3.69 1.50 10.43
CA GLN A 278 3.15 1.73 9.09
C GLN A 278 4.29 1.56 8.08
N THR A 279 4.30 0.45 7.35
CA THR A 279 5.25 0.24 6.25
C THR A 279 4.96 1.22 5.10
N GLU A 280 5.91 1.38 4.18
CA GLU A 280 5.70 2.20 2.99
C GLU A 280 4.47 1.75 2.18
N TRP A 281 4.28 0.43 2.01
CA TRP A 281 3.09 -0.08 1.31
C TRP A 281 1.79 0.29 2.02
N GLN A 282 1.77 0.22 3.35
CA GLN A 282 0.60 0.60 4.18
C GLN A 282 0.29 2.09 4.08
N LEU A 283 1.32 2.96 4.09
CA LEU A 283 1.17 4.40 3.84
C LEU A 283 0.58 4.67 2.45
N GLN A 284 1.08 3.99 1.41
CA GLN A 284 0.53 4.13 0.06
C GLN A 284 -0.93 3.65 -0.04
N GLN A 285 -1.33 2.59 0.67
CA GLN A 285 -2.74 2.16 0.73
C GLN A 285 -3.61 3.19 1.48
N MET A 286 -3.10 3.80 2.55
CA MET A 286 -3.80 4.85 3.30
C MET A 286 -4.03 6.11 2.47
N LEU A 287 -3.02 6.53 1.71
CA LEU A 287 -3.11 7.64 0.77
C LEU A 287 -4.13 7.34 -0.33
N ARG A 288 -4.05 6.16 -0.97
CA ARG A 288 -4.88 5.79 -2.12
C ARG A 288 -6.35 5.51 -1.78
N PHE A 289 -6.62 4.83 -0.66
CA PHE A 289 -7.94 4.30 -0.32
C PHE A 289 -8.56 4.92 0.94
N GLY A 290 -7.78 5.66 1.74
CA GLY A 290 -8.27 6.42 2.90
C GLY A 290 -8.67 7.86 2.57
N HIS A 291 -8.15 8.45 1.49
CA HIS A 291 -8.48 9.83 1.10
C HIS A 291 -9.97 9.96 0.73
N ARG A 292 -10.67 10.90 1.37
CA ARG A 292 -12.14 11.12 1.26
C ARG A 292 -12.95 9.83 1.40
N SER A 293 -12.45 8.92 2.24
CA SER A 293 -12.99 7.58 2.44
C SER A 293 -13.14 7.30 3.93
N LEU A 294 -13.43 6.05 4.27
CA LEU A 294 -13.69 5.58 5.62
C LEU A 294 -12.50 4.75 6.13
N ILE A 295 -12.11 4.99 7.37
CA ILE A 295 -11.11 4.18 8.07
C ILE A 295 -11.81 3.37 9.15
N ALA A 296 -11.61 2.06 9.18
CA ALA A 296 -12.06 1.24 10.32
C ALA A 296 -10.93 1.06 11.34
N ALA A 297 -11.24 1.26 12.62
CA ALA A 297 -10.37 0.96 13.74
C ALA A 297 -10.86 -0.30 14.45
N ASP A 298 -10.03 -1.34 14.41
CA ASP A 298 -10.18 -2.58 15.15
C ASP A 298 -9.28 -2.54 16.38
N SER A 299 -9.82 -2.11 17.51
CA SER A 299 -9.09 -1.75 18.73
C SER A 299 -8.93 -2.88 19.75
N THR A 300 -9.68 -3.98 19.60
CA THR A 300 -9.85 -4.97 20.67
C THR A 300 -9.22 -6.33 20.39
N PHE A 301 -8.31 -6.42 19.41
CA PHE A 301 -7.64 -7.69 19.15
C PHE A 301 -6.64 -8.03 20.26
N GLY A 302 -6.71 -9.28 20.74
CA GLY A 302 -5.68 -9.84 21.61
C GLY A 302 -5.73 -9.44 23.09
N ILE A 303 -6.67 -8.59 23.54
CA ILE A 303 -6.80 -8.12 24.95
C ILE A 303 -6.57 -9.20 26.02
N LYS A 304 -7.02 -10.44 25.77
CA LYS A 304 -6.90 -11.57 26.73
C LYS A 304 -5.77 -12.58 26.43
N ARG A 305 -5.04 -12.43 25.31
CA ARG A 305 -4.04 -13.42 24.84
C ARG A 305 -2.65 -12.83 24.57
N LEU A 306 -2.58 -11.60 24.09
CA LEU A 306 -1.31 -10.89 23.82
C LEU A 306 -0.79 -10.21 25.09
N LYS A 307 0.50 -9.83 25.12
CA LYS A 307 1.07 -8.98 26.19
C LYS A 307 0.46 -7.57 26.20
N TYR A 308 0.31 -6.98 25.01
CA TYR A 308 -0.43 -5.72 24.80
C TYR A 308 -1.48 -5.93 23.70
N PRO A 309 -2.65 -5.26 23.78
CA PRO A 309 -3.64 -5.32 22.72
C PRO A 309 -3.11 -4.70 21.43
N LEU A 310 -3.65 -5.19 20.30
CA LEU A 310 -3.37 -4.71 18.97
C LEU A 310 -4.56 -3.91 18.45
N CYS A 311 -4.34 -2.62 18.19
CA CYS A 311 -5.24 -1.82 17.38
C CYS A 311 -4.77 -1.85 15.91
N THR A 312 -5.68 -2.15 14.97
CA THR A 312 -5.43 -2.05 13.53
C THR A 312 -6.30 -0.97 12.92
N LEU A 313 -5.70 -0.11 12.08
CA LEU A 313 -6.46 0.74 11.17
C LEU A 313 -6.56 0.08 9.80
N LEU A 314 -7.75 0.09 9.22
CA LEU A 314 -8.12 -0.55 7.96
C LEU A 314 -8.71 0.49 6.99
N VAL A 315 -8.37 0.39 5.71
CA VAL A 315 -9.10 1.05 4.61
C VAL A 315 -9.75 0.01 3.71
N PHE A 316 -10.70 0.43 2.88
CA PHE A 316 -11.38 -0.46 1.92
C PHE A 316 -10.90 -0.16 0.51
N ASP A 317 -10.42 -1.19 -0.20
CA ASP A 317 -10.06 -1.03 -1.62
C ASP A 317 -11.31 -0.89 -2.50
N SER A 318 -11.11 -0.67 -3.81
CA SER A 318 -12.21 -0.53 -4.77
C SER A 318 -13.09 -1.79 -4.92
N ARG A 319 -12.72 -2.91 -4.29
CA ARG A 319 -13.47 -4.18 -4.23
C ARG A 319 -14.05 -4.44 -2.83
N GLN A 320 -13.99 -3.47 -1.93
CA GLN A 320 -14.40 -3.56 -0.52
C GLN A 320 -13.57 -4.55 0.33
N HIS A 321 -12.35 -4.90 -0.09
CA HIS A 321 -11.42 -5.64 0.77
C HIS A 321 -10.82 -4.73 1.84
N ALA A 322 -10.82 -5.18 3.09
CA ALA A 322 -10.16 -4.49 4.20
C ALA A 322 -8.63 -4.66 4.12
N LEU A 323 -7.88 -3.55 4.00
CA LEU A 323 -6.43 -3.50 3.95
C LEU A 323 -5.86 -2.84 5.22
N PRO A 324 -4.94 -3.48 5.98
CA PRO A 324 -4.32 -2.89 7.17
C PRO A 324 -3.33 -1.78 6.79
N VAL A 325 -3.65 -0.55 7.20
CA VAL A 325 -2.85 0.67 6.91
C VAL A 325 -2.02 1.19 8.08
N ALA A 326 -2.30 0.71 9.30
CA ALA A 326 -1.45 0.92 10.46
C ALA A 326 -1.72 -0.15 11.52
N TRP A 327 -0.69 -0.49 12.29
CA TRP A 327 -0.81 -1.29 13.51
C TRP A 327 -0.29 -0.49 14.70
N ILE A 328 -1.01 -0.53 15.81
CA ILE A 328 -0.66 0.14 17.06
C ILE A 328 -0.69 -0.89 18.18
N ILE A 329 0.45 -1.07 18.84
CA ILE A 329 0.61 -1.97 19.99
C ILE A 329 0.86 -1.10 21.22
N THR A 330 -0.06 -1.11 22.18
CA THR A 330 0.05 -0.33 23.43
C THR A 330 -0.87 -0.91 24.51
N PRO A 331 -0.50 -0.90 25.81
CA PRO A 331 -1.43 -1.15 26.90
C PRO A 331 -2.34 0.04 27.21
N SER A 332 -2.04 1.25 26.71
CA SER A 332 -2.78 2.46 27.09
C SER A 332 -4.07 2.63 26.28
N VAL A 333 -5.16 2.90 27.00
CA VAL A 333 -6.44 3.38 26.45
C VAL A 333 -6.68 4.86 26.77
N ALA A 334 -5.69 5.56 27.32
CA ALA A 334 -5.85 6.93 27.77
C ALA A 334 -5.91 7.92 26.59
N LYS A 335 -6.87 8.85 26.65
CA LYS A 335 -7.05 9.96 25.69
C LYS A 335 -5.74 10.65 25.24
N PRO A 336 -4.81 11.07 26.13
CA PRO A 336 -3.56 11.72 25.68
C PRO A 336 -2.68 10.82 24.82
N ASP A 337 -2.55 9.54 25.15
CA ASP A 337 -1.68 8.60 24.43
C ASP A 337 -2.25 8.23 23.07
N ILE A 338 -3.58 8.06 22.99
CA ILE A 338 -4.29 7.88 21.73
C ILE A 338 -4.08 9.12 20.83
N SER A 339 -4.19 10.32 21.40
CA SER A 339 -3.93 11.57 20.68
C SER A 339 -2.49 11.72 20.20
N LYS A 340 -1.48 11.25 20.97
CA LYS A 340 -0.06 11.28 20.55
C LYS A 340 0.15 10.51 19.23
N TRP A 341 -0.25 9.24 19.19
CA TRP A 341 0.00 8.41 18.00
C TRP A 341 -0.94 8.75 16.83
N MET A 342 -2.19 9.15 17.08
CA MET A 342 -3.09 9.60 16.00
C MET A 342 -2.56 10.84 15.29
N LYS A 343 -2.04 11.83 16.04
CA LYS A 343 -1.42 13.04 15.47
C LYS A 343 -0.16 12.70 14.68
N ALA A 344 0.69 11.80 15.18
CA ALA A 344 1.89 11.34 14.48
C ALA A 344 1.54 10.62 13.15
N LEU A 345 0.52 9.75 13.15
CA LEU A 345 0.02 9.10 11.94
C LEU A 345 -0.48 10.10 10.91
N LEU A 346 -1.35 11.04 11.32
CA LEU A 346 -1.88 12.06 10.42
C LEU A 346 -0.79 12.98 9.88
N ALA A 347 0.18 13.35 10.71
CA ALA A 347 1.34 14.14 10.28
C ALA A 347 2.18 13.39 9.23
N ARG A 348 2.43 12.09 9.42
CA ARG A 348 3.14 11.25 8.43
C ARG A 348 2.41 11.17 7.09
N VAL A 349 1.08 11.03 7.10
CA VAL A 349 0.28 10.99 5.87
C VAL A 349 0.26 12.36 5.18
N ARG A 350 0.05 13.44 5.94
CA ARG A 350 0.03 14.83 5.41
C ARG A 350 1.40 15.34 4.96
N ALA A 351 2.49 14.75 5.44
CA ALA A 351 3.83 15.02 4.91
C ALA A 351 4.02 14.52 3.46
N VAL A 352 3.21 13.55 3.02
CA VAL A 352 3.20 13.05 1.63
C VAL A 352 2.10 13.72 0.79
N ASP A 353 0.88 13.83 1.33
CA ASP A 353 -0.25 14.54 0.71
C ASP A 353 -0.89 15.52 1.71
N PRO A 354 -0.53 16.82 1.65
CA PRO A 354 -1.12 17.84 2.53
C PRO A 354 -2.64 17.98 2.40
N ALA A 355 -3.23 17.62 1.26
CA ALA A 355 -4.67 17.67 1.04
C ALA A 355 -5.41 16.46 1.65
N TRP A 356 -4.68 15.50 2.23
CA TRP A 356 -5.26 14.26 2.73
C TRP A 356 -6.23 14.51 3.90
N LYS A 357 -7.46 14.03 3.69
CA LYS A 357 -8.56 14.06 4.65
C LYS A 357 -9.34 12.74 4.60
N VAL A 358 -9.93 12.37 5.73
CA VAL A 358 -10.79 11.19 5.90
C VAL A 358 -12.24 11.67 6.08
N ASN A 359 -13.20 10.92 5.52
CA ASN A 359 -14.63 11.29 5.60
C ASN A 359 -15.31 10.73 6.85
N GLY A 360 -14.74 9.71 7.51
CA GLY A 360 -15.23 9.21 8.79
C GLY A 360 -14.48 7.99 9.31
N PHE A 361 -14.67 7.67 10.58
CA PHE A 361 -14.15 6.46 11.22
C PHE A 361 -15.25 5.45 11.55
N LEU A 362 -14.95 4.16 11.33
CA LEU A 362 -15.72 3.01 11.79
C LEU A 362 -15.01 2.40 13.02
N ILE A 363 -15.53 2.54 14.23
CA ILE A 363 -14.90 1.99 15.44
C ILE A 363 -15.55 0.67 15.89
N ASP A 364 -14.75 -0.36 16.16
CA ASP A 364 -15.27 -1.67 16.53
C ASP A 364 -15.72 -1.77 18.00
N ASP A 365 -15.08 -1.00 18.89
CA ASP A 365 -15.43 -0.94 20.31
C ASP A 365 -16.36 0.23 20.63
N ALA A 366 -17.46 -0.12 21.29
CA ALA A 366 -18.39 0.80 21.92
C ALA A 366 -17.68 1.65 23.00
N ALA A 367 -16.75 1.08 23.76
CA ALA A 367 -16.05 1.75 24.86
C ALA A 367 -14.85 2.61 24.42
N ALA A 368 -14.48 2.63 23.13
CA ALA A 368 -13.31 3.38 22.66
C ALA A 368 -13.44 4.89 22.90
N GLU A 369 -12.33 5.51 23.30
CA GLU A 369 -12.18 6.97 23.37
C GLU A 369 -12.31 7.60 21.98
N THR A 370 -13.45 8.25 21.73
CA THR A 370 -13.76 8.83 20.40
C THR A 370 -13.24 10.25 20.21
N ASP A 371 -12.95 10.97 21.30
CA ASP A 371 -12.48 12.34 21.26
C ASP A 371 -11.16 12.53 20.48
N PRO A 372 -10.11 11.71 20.68
CA PRO A 372 -8.86 11.82 19.89
C PRO A 372 -9.09 11.80 18.38
N ILE A 373 -10.08 11.03 17.91
CA ILE A 373 -10.42 10.92 16.50
C ILE A 373 -11.06 12.23 16.02
N ARG A 374 -12.02 12.79 16.80
CA ARG A 374 -12.67 14.07 16.47
C ARG A 374 -11.68 15.22 16.48
N GLU A 375 -10.83 15.28 17.50
CA GLU A 375 -9.81 16.32 17.67
C GLU A 375 -8.71 16.25 16.59
N THR A 376 -8.31 15.05 16.16
CA THR A 376 -7.21 14.88 15.20
C THR A 376 -7.66 14.92 13.75
N PHE A 377 -8.76 14.25 13.42
CA PHE A 377 -9.22 14.07 12.03
C PHE A 377 -10.43 14.94 11.65
N SER A 378 -11.11 15.57 12.62
CA SER A 378 -12.28 16.43 12.41
C SER A 378 -13.39 15.76 11.58
N CYS A 379 -13.60 14.47 11.80
CA CYS A 379 -14.50 13.64 11.01
C CYS A 379 -15.58 12.94 11.88
N PRO A 380 -16.71 12.54 11.30
CA PRO A 380 -17.73 11.74 11.96
C PRO A 380 -17.23 10.35 12.35
N ILE A 381 -17.88 9.77 13.36
CA ILE A 381 -17.52 8.47 13.95
C ILE A 381 -18.78 7.62 14.04
N LEU A 382 -18.67 6.39 13.57
CA LEU A 382 -19.74 5.39 13.39
C LEU A 382 -19.21 4.07 13.99
N PHE A 383 -20.04 3.22 14.61
CA PHE A 383 -19.52 2.02 15.31
C PHE A 383 -19.44 0.74 14.43
N SER A 384 -19.32 -0.42 15.08
CA SER A 384 -19.44 -1.80 14.61
C SER A 384 -20.85 -2.43 14.52
N VAL A 385 -21.72 -2.26 13.50
CA VAL A 385 -22.99 -3.05 13.35
C VAL A 385 -22.71 -4.53 13.46
N TRP A 386 -21.69 -5.00 12.74
CA TRP A 386 -21.31 -6.39 12.77
C TRP A 386 -20.81 -6.82 14.15
N ARG A 387 -20.05 -5.97 14.86
CA ARG A 387 -19.62 -6.26 16.24
C ARG A 387 -20.81 -6.34 17.18
N VAL A 388 -21.73 -5.39 17.07
CA VAL A 388 -22.99 -5.34 17.81
C VAL A 388 -23.81 -6.60 17.53
N ARG A 389 -24.16 -6.84 16.26
CA ARG A 389 -24.83 -8.04 15.74
C ARG A 389 -24.19 -9.32 16.24
N ARG A 390 -22.87 -9.48 16.11
CA ARG A 390 -22.12 -10.67 16.54
C ARG A 390 -22.12 -10.82 18.05
N SER A 391 -21.97 -9.73 18.79
CA SER A 391 -21.98 -9.75 20.25
C SER A 391 -23.37 -10.09 20.78
N TRP A 392 -24.41 -9.42 20.26
CA TRP A 392 -25.82 -9.75 20.54
C TRP A 392 -26.12 -11.21 20.19
N LEU A 393 -25.88 -11.65 18.95
CA LEU A 393 -26.17 -13.01 18.51
C LEU A 393 -25.45 -14.06 19.39
N ARG A 394 -24.20 -13.82 19.81
CA ARG A 394 -23.49 -14.69 20.78
C ARG A 394 -24.16 -14.74 22.14
N HIS A 395 -24.59 -13.60 22.68
CA HIS A 395 -25.21 -13.57 24.00
C HIS A 395 -26.65 -14.08 23.97
N ILE A 396 -27.38 -13.89 22.87
CA ILE A 396 -28.69 -14.49 22.60
C ILE A 396 -28.57 -16.02 22.56
N VAL A 397 -27.68 -16.56 21.72
CA VAL A 397 -27.48 -18.02 21.62
C VAL A 397 -26.96 -18.65 22.92
N LYS A 398 -26.19 -17.89 23.71
CA LYS A 398 -25.65 -18.36 24.99
C LYS A 398 -26.66 -18.29 26.15
N ASN A 399 -27.45 -17.21 26.24
CA ASN A 399 -28.25 -16.88 27.43
C ASN A 399 -29.73 -17.26 27.25
N CYS A 400 -30.29 -17.17 26.04
CA CYS A 400 -31.67 -17.54 25.75
C CYS A 400 -31.73 -19.00 25.27
N ARG A 401 -32.57 -19.85 25.89
CA ARG A 401 -32.62 -21.30 25.55
C ARG A 401 -33.59 -21.67 24.43
N ASN A 402 -34.67 -20.91 24.25
CA ASN A 402 -35.70 -21.18 23.25
C ASN A 402 -35.30 -20.53 21.90
N ILE A 403 -35.31 -21.31 20.82
CA ILE A 403 -34.80 -20.86 19.51
C ILE A 403 -35.76 -19.91 18.77
N GLU A 404 -37.07 -20.02 19.00
CA GLU A 404 -38.08 -19.05 18.51
C GLU A 404 -37.85 -17.67 19.15
N VAL A 405 -37.65 -17.64 20.47
CA VAL A 405 -37.32 -16.42 21.24
C VAL A 405 -35.98 -15.84 20.79
N GLN A 406 -34.94 -16.66 20.58
CA GLN A 406 -33.66 -16.19 20.04
C GLN A 406 -33.83 -15.46 18.68
N ARG A 407 -34.63 -16.03 17.77
CA ARG A 407 -34.90 -15.44 16.45
C ARG A 407 -35.65 -14.11 16.56
N GLU A 408 -36.70 -14.06 17.36
CA GLU A 408 -37.53 -12.85 17.47
C GLU A 408 -36.79 -11.72 18.20
N ILE A 409 -36.04 -12.01 19.28
CA ILE A 409 -35.13 -11.03 19.91
C ILE A 409 -34.18 -10.44 18.88
N PHE A 410 -33.51 -11.30 18.10
CA PHE A 410 -32.49 -10.85 17.15
C PHE A 410 -33.07 -10.00 16.01
N LYS A 411 -34.27 -10.33 15.54
CA LYS A 411 -35.05 -9.52 14.59
C LYS A 411 -35.47 -8.17 15.18
N ARG A 412 -36.09 -8.16 16.37
CA ARG A 412 -36.57 -6.95 17.06
C ARG A 412 -35.43 -6.00 17.45
N LEU A 413 -34.25 -6.54 17.75
CA LEU A 413 -33.01 -5.77 17.88
C LEU A 413 -32.62 -5.05 16.58
N GLY A 414 -32.80 -5.71 15.42
CA GLY A 414 -32.66 -5.08 14.11
C GLY A 414 -33.63 -3.92 13.90
N GLU A 415 -34.90 -4.12 14.26
CA GLU A 415 -35.93 -3.05 14.21
C GLU A 415 -35.55 -1.84 15.08
N ILE A 416 -34.94 -2.04 16.26
CA ILE A 416 -34.39 -0.92 17.05
C ILE A 416 -33.33 -0.17 16.26
N VAL A 417 -32.37 -0.86 15.63
CA VAL A 417 -31.32 -0.21 14.83
C VAL A 417 -31.91 0.56 13.65
N TYR A 418 -32.87 -0.04 12.94
CA TYR A 418 -33.58 0.60 11.84
C TYR A 418 -34.41 1.80 12.29
N SER A 419 -34.97 1.77 13.51
CA SER A 419 -35.73 2.91 14.05
C SER A 419 -34.84 4.14 14.31
N ILE A 420 -33.64 3.93 14.88
CA ILE A 420 -32.62 4.97 15.09
C ILE A 420 -32.27 5.68 13.78
N TRP A 421 -32.16 4.92 12.69
CA TRP A 421 -31.80 5.46 11.40
C TRP A 421 -32.97 6.03 10.59
N GLY A 422 -34.15 5.42 10.68
CA GLY A 422 -35.37 5.89 10.00
C GLY A 422 -36.04 7.10 10.66
N GLY A 423 -35.39 7.73 11.65
CA GLY A 423 -35.91 8.92 12.35
C GLY A 423 -37.09 8.64 13.29
N VAL A 424 -37.40 7.37 13.55
CA VAL A 424 -38.46 6.97 14.49
C VAL A 424 -37.88 7.00 15.90
N ASN A 425 -38.64 7.49 16.89
CA ASN A 425 -38.16 7.59 18.27
C ASN A 425 -37.75 6.19 18.82
N PRO A 426 -36.46 5.91 19.02
CA PRO A 426 -35.99 4.57 19.36
C PRO A 426 -36.35 4.18 20.78
N PHE A 427 -36.63 5.15 21.68
CA PHE A 427 -37.05 4.87 23.05
C PHE A 427 -38.39 4.12 23.10
N VAL A 428 -39.32 4.40 22.19
CA VAL A 428 -40.62 3.70 22.11
C VAL A 428 -40.45 2.24 21.69
N VAL A 429 -39.54 1.99 20.73
CA VAL A 429 -39.23 0.63 20.26
C VAL A 429 -38.45 -0.15 21.32
N LEU A 430 -37.52 0.51 22.01
CA LEU A 430 -36.69 -0.04 23.09
C LEU A 430 -37.50 -0.36 24.36
N GLU A 431 -38.42 0.52 24.75
CA GLU A 431 -39.32 0.29 25.88
C GLU A 431 -40.22 -0.93 25.62
N LYS A 432 -40.86 -0.98 24.44
CA LYS A 432 -41.64 -2.14 24.02
C LYS A 432 -40.80 -3.42 24.00
N PHE A 433 -39.60 -3.38 23.42
CA PHE A 433 -38.67 -4.53 23.42
C PHE A 433 -38.31 -5.00 24.84
N THR A 434 -38.13 -4.05 25.78
CA THR A 434 -37.79 -4.36 27.17
C THR A 434 -38.96 -5.00 27.91
N GLN A 435 -40.20 -4.62 27.59
CA GLN A 435 -41.42 -5.24 28.09
C GLN A 435 -41.66 -6.63 27.46
N ASP A 436 -41.52 -6.74 26.13
CA ASP A 436 -41.75 -7.97 25.35
C ASP A 436 -40.84 -9.15 25.79
N PHE A 437 -39.63 -8.87 26.31
CA PHE A 437 -38.60 -9.87 26.65
C PHE A 437 -38.08 -9.78 28.11
N VAL A 438 -38.88 -9.24 29.03
CA VAL A 438 -38.50 -9.07 30.45
C VAL A 438 -38.13 -10.39 31.16
N ASP A 439 -38.66 -11.52 30.67
CA ASP A 439 -38.38 -12.87 31.13
C ASP A 439 -36.97 -13.37 30.75
N GLN A 440 -36.35 -12.79 29.72
CA GLN A 440 -35.01 -13.15 29.24
C GLN A 440 -33.92 -12.40 30.02
N THR A 441 -34.01 -12.48 31.34
CA THR A 441 -33.26 -11.69 32.33
C THR A 441 -31.75 -11.62 32.08
N ASP A 442 -31.10 -12.76 31.84
CA ASP A 442 -29.65 -12.85 31.56
C ASP A 442 -29.22 -12.09 30.29
N PHE A 443 -30.08 -12.02 29.27
CA PHE A 443 -29.82 -11.23 28.07
C PHE A 443 -30.15 -9.75 28.30
N MET A 444 -31.28 -9.46 28.95
CA MET A 444 -31.74 -8.08 29.18
C MET A 444 -30.82 -7.29 30.11
N GLN A 445 -30.25 -7.92 31.14
CA GLN A 445 -29.23 -7.30 32.00
C GLN A 445 -27.98 -6.92 31.19
N TYR A 446 -27.46 -7.85 30.38
CA TYR A 446 -26.32 -7.60 29.48
C TYR A 446 -26.60 -6.50 28.46
N PHE A 447 -27.77 -6.54 27.82
CA PHE A 447 -28.17 -5.60 26.77
C PHE A 447 -28.30 -4.18 27.32
N THR A 448 -28.99 -4.03 28.46
CA THR A 448 -29.18 -2.74 29.15
C THR A 448 -27.85 -2.16 29.61
N ALA A 449 -26.98 -2.96 30.22
CA ALA A 449 -25.70 -2.51 30.74
C ALA A 449 -24.66 -2.12 29.67
N THR A 450 -24.78 -2.66 28.45
CA THR A 450 -23.69 -2.60 27.44
C THR A 450 -24.05 -1.85 26.15
N TRP A 451 -25.30 -1.93 25.68
CA TRP A 451 -25.60 -1.66 24.25
C TRP A 451 -26.65 -0.61 23.95
N VAL A 452 -27.43 -0.16 24.94
CA VAL A 452 -28.36 0.97 24.82
C VAL A 452 -27.78 2.20 24.09
N PRO A 453 -26.45 2.51 24.11
CA PRO A 453 -25.94 3.71 23.42
C PRO A 453 -25.26 3.57 22.02
N LYS A 454 -24.93 2.40 21.42
CA LYS A 454 -23.86 2.34 20.35
C LYS A 454 -23.97 1.23 19.24
N ILE A 455 -24.02 1.58 17.92
CA ILE A 455 -24.17 0.69 16.70
C ILE A 455 -23.56 1.31 15.35
N ALA A 456 -23.31 0.63 14.19
CA ALA A 456 -22.58 1.14 12.95
C ALA A 456 -22.34 0.19 11.66
N SER A 457 -21.15 -0.38 11.32
CA SER A 457 -20.83 -1.14 10.03
C SER A 457 -20.15 -2.58 10.13
N GLY A 458 -19.57 -3.26 9.09
CA GLY A 458 -19.21 -4.73 9.14
C GLY A 458 -18.10 -5.46 8.34
N ALA A 459 -17.32 -4.85 7.44
CA ALA A 459 -16.24 -5.55 6.68
C ALA A 459 -15.01 -6.02 7.52
N ILE A 460 -14.97 -5.65 8.80
CA ILE A 460 -13.93 -5.98 9.79
C ILE A 460 -13.81 -7.51 10.03
N GLU A 461 -14.87 -8.30 9.78
CA GLU A 461 -14.84 -9.76 10.01
C GLU A 461 -13.78 -10.49 9.17
N ALA A 462 -13.62 -10.13 7.89
CA ALA A 462 -12.67 -10.79 6.99
C ALA A 462 -11.22 -10.57 7.45
N TYR A 463 -10.92 -9.36 7.96
CA TYR A 463 -9.64 -9.03 8.60
C TYR A 463 -9.45 -9.85 9.88
N HIS A 464 -10.44 -9.84 10.80
CA HIS A 464 -10.39 -10.62 12.05
C HIS A 464 -10.16 -12.10 11.84
N VAL A 465 -10.84 -12.72 10.87
CA VAL A 465 -10.69 -14.15 10.59
C VAL A 465 -9.26 -14.43 10.10
N LYS A 466 -8.74 -13.65 9.14
CA LYS A 466 -7.36 -13.80 8.65
C LYS A 466 -6.33 -13.60 9.76
N LEU A 467 -6.51 -12.58 10.60
CA LEU A 467 -5.65 -12.26 11.73
C LEU A 467 -5.65 -13.39 12.79
N LYS A 468 -6.81 -13.98 13.10
CA LYS A 468 -6.91 -15.14 14.01
C LYS A 468 -6.23 -16.38 13.45
N VAL A 469 -6.43 -16.70 12.17
CA VAL A 469 -5.79 -17.86 11.53
C VAL A 469 -4.27 -17.72 11.53
N LYS A 470 -3.72 -16.51 11.36
CA LYS A 470 -2.26 -16.27 11.36
C LYS A 470 -1.63 -16.12 12.74
N LEU A 471 -2.36 -15.62 13.75
CA LEU A 471 -1.81 -15.37 15.09
C LEU A 471 -2.18 -16.41 16.15
N PHE A 472 -3.21 -17.23 15.94
CA PHE A 472 -3.67 -18.22 16.92
C PHE A 472 -3.57 -19.66 16.39
N ASP A 473 -2.51 -19.96 15.64
CA ASP A 473 -2.03 -21.33 15.51
C ASP A 473 -1.49 -21.81 16.88
N ASP A 474 -1.87 -23.03 17.29
CA ASP A 474 -1.61 -23.55 18.63
C ASP A 474 -0.12 -23.89 18.85
N SER A 475 0.68 -23.92 17.78
CA SER A 475 2.14 -24.12 17.77
C SER A 475 2.96 -23.06 18.53
N HIS A 476 2.38 -21.89 18.83
CA HIS A 476 3.11 -20.71 19.35
C HIS A 476 2.55 -20.10 20.64
N LEU A 477 1.77 -20.86 21.44
CA LEU A 477 1.06 -20.33 22.63
C LEU A 477 1.95 -19.59 23.64
N GLY A 478 3.22 -19.97 23.82
CA GLY A 478 4.16 -19.26 24.70
C GLY A 478 4.63 -17.90 24.16
N ALA A 479 4.77 -17.77 22.84
CA ALA A 479 5.29 -16.57 22.19
C ALA A 479 4.27 -15.42 22.12
N LEU A 480 2.98 -15.70 22.32
CA LEU A 480 1.90 -14.70 22.45
C LEU A 480 2.17 -13.65 23.56
N ARG A 481 3.05 -13.96 24.52
CA ARG A 481 3.45 -13.07 25.62
C ARG A 481 4.66 -12.17 25.30
N ARG A 482 5.25 -12.27 24.11
CA ARG A 482 6.28 -11.33 23.64
C ARG A 482 5.71 -10.35 22.61
N VAL A 483 6.16 -9.10 22.67
CA VAL A 483 5.82 -8.06 21.70
C VAL A 483 6.65 -8.22 20.42
N ASP A 484 7.92 -8.61 20.52
CA ASP A 484 8.78 -8.82 19.35
C ASP A 484 8.24 -9.90 18.38
N TRP A 485 7.68 -10.99 18.90
CA TRP A 485 6.98 -12.02 18.14
C TRP A 485 5.77 -11.45 17.38
N LEU A 486 4.96 -10.61 18.03
CA LEU A 486 3.80 -9.98 17.41
C LEU A 486 4.24 -9.03 16.29
N VAL A 487 5.24 -8.19 16.56
CA VAL A 487 5.85 -7.28 15.58
C VAL A 487 6.39 -8.05 14.37
N HIS A 488 7.08 -9.17 14.60
CA HIS A 488 7.54 -10.06 13.53
C HIS A 488 6.36 -10.59 12.71
N LYS A 489 5.39 -11.29 13.33
CA LYS A 489 4.23 -11.88 12.63
C LYS A 489 3.42 -10.86 11.83
N LEU A 490 3.26 -9.64 12.33
CA LEU A 490 2.59 -8.55 11.61
C LEU A 490 3.39 -8.10 10.38
N THR A 491 4.68 -7.85 10.56
CA THR A 491 5.53 -7.23 9.52
C THR A 491 6.11 -8.22 8.50
N THR A 492 6.16 -9.52 8.82
CA THR A 492 6.57 -10.58 7.89
C THR A 492 5.35 -11.24 7.27
N GLU A 493 4.68 -12.16 7.97
CA GLU A 493 3.62 -13.02 7.42
C GLU A 493 2.34 -12.26 7.06
N LEU A 494 1.81 -11.44 7.98
CA LEU A 494 0.53 -10.77 7.75
C LEU A 494 0.66 -9.70 6.65
N HIS A 495 1.68 -8.84 6.74
CA HIS A 495 2.02 -7.87 5.70
C HIS A 495 2.17 -8.54 4.33
N SER A 496 2.96 -9.63 4.26
CA SER A 496 3.18 -10.36 3.02
C SER A 496 1.90 -10.93 2.42
N SER A 497 0.96 -11.40 3.26
CA SER A 497 -0.34 -11.90 2.79
C SER A 497 -1.16 -10.81 2.10
N TYR A 498 -1.29 -9.62 2.70
CA TYR A 498 -2.06 -8.52 2.11
C TYR A 498 -1.35 -7.89 0.91
N TRP A 499 -0.02 -7.83 0.94
CA TRP A 499 0.76 -7.37 -0.20
C TRP A 499 0.58 -8.28 -1.41
N LEU A 500 0.70 -9.60 -1.22
CA LEU A 500 0.59 -10.56 -2.33
C LEU A 500 -0.84 -10.65 -2.86
N ASP A 501 -1.86 -10.62 -2.00
CA ASP A 501 -3.27 -10.58 -2.42
C ASP A 501 -3.58 -9.35 -3.28
N ARG A 502 -3.02 -8.18 -2.95
CA ARG A 502 -3.21 -6.95 -3.71
C ARG A 502 -2.40 -6.94 -5.01
N TYR A 503 -1.15 -7.43 -4.97
CA TYR A 503 -0.33 -7.58 -6.18
C TYR A 503 -0.97 -8.55 -7.18
N ALA A 504 -1.52 -9.66 -6.69
CA ALA A 504 -2.30 -10.61 -7.48
C ALA A 504 -3.46 -9.93 -8.23
N ASP A 505 -4.21 -9.07 -7.53
CA ASP A 505 -5.33 -8.30 -8.09
C ASP A 505 -4.94 -7.19 -9.08
N GLU A 506 -3.70 -6.72 -9.06
CA GLU A 506 -3.22 -5.68 -9.98
C GLU A 506 -2.42 -6.24 -11.17
N SER A 507 -2.07 -7.53 -11.13
CA SER A 507 -1.21 -8.19 -12.12
C SER A 507 -1.80 -9.45 -12.75
N ASP A 508 -3.05 -9.81 -12.40
CA ASP A 508 -3.74 -11.05 -12.79
C ASP A 508 -2.87 -12.31 -12.60
N SER A 509 -2.18 -12.40 -11.45
CA SER A 509 -1.24 -13.48 -11.14
C SER A 509 -1.44 -14.06 -9.73
N PHE A 510 -0.89 -15.24 -9.43
CA PHE A 510 -1.04 -15.95 -8.12
C PHE A 510 -2.47 -16.34 -7.72
N GLN A 511 -3.36 -16.53 -8.69
CA GLN A 511 -4.78 -16.86 -8.44
C GLN A 511 -4.97 -18.04 -7.46
N THR A 512 -4.17 -19.09 -7.57
CA THR A 512 -4.25 -20.30 -6.71
C THR A 512 -3.92 -20.05 -5.23
N VAL A 513 -2.95 -19.18 -4.93
CA VAL A 513 -2.63 -18.80 -3.54
C VAL A 513 -3.75 -17.95 -2.95
N LYS A 514 -4.33 -17.09 -3.78
CA LYS A 514 -5.43 -16.20 -3.41
C LYS A 514 -6.73 -16.97 -3.21
N GLU A 515 -6.99 -17.96 -4.06
CA GLU A 515 -8.16 -18.85 -4.02
C GLU A 515 -8.36 -19.48 -2.65
N GLU A 516 -7.32 -19.97 -1.97
CA GLU A 516 -7.48 -20.62 -0.66
C GLU A 516 -8.05 -19.66 0.40
N TYR A 517 -7.49 -18.45 0.53
CA TYR A 517 -8.01 -17.43 1.45
C TYR A 517 -9.39 -16.93 1.01
N ILE A 518 -9.58 -16.64 -0.29
CA ILE A 518 -10.86 -16.20 -0.84
C ILE A 518 -11.96 -17.22 -0.57
N ASN A 519 -11.73 -18.50 -0.87
CA ASN A 519 -12.61 -19.63 -0.62
C ASN A 519 -12.82 -19.90 0.88
N SER A 520 -11.99 -19.35 1.77
CA SER A 520 -12.23 -19.36 3.22
C SER A 520 -13.30 -18.36 3.69
N THR A 521 -13.51 -17.26 2.96
CA THR A 521 -14.44 -16.19 3.36
C THR A 521 -15.91 -16.60 3.22
N SER A 522 -16.77 -16.21 4.18
CA SER A 522 -18.22 -16.44 4.06
C SER A 522 -18.83 -15.86 2.78
N TRP A 523 -18.29 -14.74 2.28
CA TRP A 523 -18.81 -14.04 1.11
C TRP A 523 -18.60 -14.83 -0.18
N HIS A 524 -17.38 -15.27 -0.47
CA HIS A 524 -17.13 -16.08 -1.67
C HIS A 524 -17.78 -17.47 -1.56
N ARG A 525 -17.80 -18.07 -0.36
CA ARG A 525 -18.58 -19.28 -0.10
C ARG A 525 -20.09 -19.11 -0.33
N ALA A 526 -20.61 -17.87 -0.24
CA ALA A 526 -22.01 -17.58 -0.57
C ALA A 526 -22.20 -17.52 -2.09
N LEU A 527 -21.30 -16.86 -2.83
CA LEU A 527 -21.32 -16.82 -4.30
C LEU A 527 -21.30 -18.22 -4.94
N GLN A 528 -20.64 -19.19 -4.30
CA GLN A 528 -20.63 -20.58 -4.76
C GLN A 528 -21.94 -21.35 -4.55
N ILE A 529 -22.92 -20.81 -3.81
CA ILE A 529 -24.24 -21.43 -3.64
C ILE A 529 -25.11 -21.03 -4.85
N PRO A 530 -25.66 -21.98 -5.63
CA PRO A 530 -26.60 -21.69 -6.72
C PRO A 530 -27.87 -20.98 -6.21
N ASP A 531 -28.45 -20.07 -6.99
CA ASP A 531 -29.74 -19.45 -6.64
C ASP A 531 -30.87 -20.50 -6.55
N MET A 532 -30.82 -21.52 -7.41
CA MET A 532 -31.77 -22.63 -7.42
C MET A 532 -31.76 -23.49 -6.14
N ASP A 533 -30.67 -23.45 -5.36
CA ASP A 533 -30.57 -24.16 -4.08
C ASP A 533 -31.16 -23.34 -2.92
N VAL A 534 -31.72 -22.15 -3.19
CA VAL A 534 -32.39 -21.28 -2.21
C VAL A 534 -33.88 -21.18 -2.53
N THR A 535 -34.74 -21.47 -1.54
CA THR A 535 -36.19 -21.31 -1.63
C THR A 535 -36.65 -20.30 -0.57
N LEU A 536 -37.23 -19.19 -1.01
CA LEU A 536 -37.88 -18.23 -0.11
C LEU A 536 -39.28 -18.73 0.25
N ASP A 537 -39.72 -18.46 1.48
CA ASP A 537 -41.08 -18.77 1.91
C ASP A 537 -42.07 -17.72 1.36
N ASN A 538 -43.13 -18.19 0.70
CA ASN A 538 -44.10 -17.31 0.04
C ASN A 538 -45.02 -16.60 1.05
N ASP A 539 -45.25 -17.19 2.22
CA ASP A 539 -46.24 -16.72 3.19
C ASP A 539 -45.56 -15.87 4.29
N ASN A 540 -45.42 -14.58 4.00
CA ASN A 540 -44.84 -13.53 4.86
C ASN A 540 -43.30 -13.47 4.95
N ASN A 541 -42.54 -14.10 4.04
CA ASN A 541 -41.07 -13.98 3.97
C ASN A 541 -40.34 -14.34 5.30
N LEU A 542 -40.91 -15.21 6.14
CA LEU A 542 -40.40 -15.42 7.51
C LEU A 542 -39.02 -16.11 7.54
N PHE A 543 -38.75 -16.99 6.57
CA PHE A 543 -37.48 -17.69 6.43
C PHE A 543 -37.16 -18.01 4.97
N ALA A 544 -35.89 -18.25 4.69
CA ALA A 544 -35.39 -18.89 3.50
C ALA A 544 -34.84 -20.29 3.84
N LYS A 545 -35.05 -21.26 2.95
CA LYS A 545 -34.44 -22.59 2.98
C LYS A 545 -33.28 -22.62 2.00
N ILE A 546 -32.14 -23.16 2.42
CA ILE A 546 -30.99 -23.43 1.54
C ILE A 546 -30.65 -24.91 1.58
N VAL A 547 -30.59 -25.56 0.43
CA VAL A 547 -30.15 -26.95 0.31
C VAL A 547 -28.63 -27.01 0.45
N SER A 548 -28.13 -27.95 1.26
CA SER A 548 -26.69 -28.13 1.45
C SER A 548 -26.05 -28.75 0.20
N GLN A 549 -24.95 -28.14 -0.24
CA GLN A 549 -24.17 -28.59 -1.41
C GLN A 549 -23.49 -29.94 -1.18
N ASN A 550 -23.12 -30.24 0.07
CA ASN A 550 -22.41 -31.46 0.44
C ASN A 550 -23.36 -32.63 0.75
N ASP A 551 -24.63 -32.33 1.00
CA ASP A 551 -25.67 -33.29 1.37
C ASP A 551 -27.03 -32.72 0.98
N ARG A 552 -27.60 -33.21 -0.12
CA ARG A 552 -28.89 -32.74 -0.68
C ARG A 552 -30.08 -33.00 0.26
N ASN A 553 -29.94 -33.88 1.25
CA ASN A 553 -31.00 -34.15 2.25
C ASN A 553 -30.97 -33.15 3.42
N ARG A 554 -29.86 -32.42 3.58
CA ARG A 554 -29.71 -31.41 4.65
C ARG A 554 -30.10 -30.04 4.14
N MET A 555 -30.99 -29.37 4.86
CA MET A 555 -31.34 -27.97 4.62
C MET A 555 -30.84 -27.09 5.78
N HIS A 556 -30.57 -25.83 5.44
CA HIS A 556 -30.28 -24.75 6.38
C HIS A 556 -31.38 -23.70 6.29
N LEU A 557 -31.94 -23.32 7.43
CA LEU A 557 -32.92 -22.24 7.53
C LEU A 557 -32.22 -20.92 7.86
N VAL A 558 -32.69 -19.86 7.21
CA VAL A 558 -32.29 -18.46 7.42
C VAL A 558 -33.54 -17.65 7.73
N TRP A 559 -33.75 -17.28 8.99
CA TRP A 559 -34.87 -16.44 9.43
C TRP A 559 -34.55 -14.96 9.21
N ASN A 560 -35.60 -14.15 9.02
CA ASN A 560 -35.49 -12.72 8.72
C ASN A 560 -34.63 -12.45 7.45
N PRO A 561 -34.95 -13.08 6.30
CA PRO A 561 -34.18 -12.95 5.06
C PRO A 561 -34.13 -11.49 4.55
N GLY A 562 -33.00 -11.09 3.96
CA GLY A 562 -32.79 -9.73 3.47
C GLY A 562 -32.32 -8.73 4.53
N SER A 563 -32.39 -9.08 5.82
CA SER A 563 -31.91 -8.26 6.94
C SER A 563 -30.46 -8.56 7.31
N GLU A 564 -29.71 -7.57 7.78
CA GLU A 564 -28.42 -7.79 8.47
C GLU A 564 -28.61 -8.60 9.77
N PHE A 565 -29.81 -8.54 10.36
CA PHE A 565 -30.25 -9.31 11.52
C PHE A 565 -30.93 -10.64 11.13
N ALA A 566 -30.56 -11.19 9.97
CA ALA A 566 -30.88 -12.56 9.59
C ALA A 566 -30.13 -13.58 10.46
N PHE A 567 -30.85 -14.58 10.97
CA PHE A 567 -30.34 -15.67 11.80
C PHE A 567 -30.28 -16.95 10.96
N CYS A 568 -29.18 -17.71 11.00
CA CYS A 568 -29.11 -19.04 10.39
C CYS A 568 -28.84 -20.14 11.42
N ASP A 569 -29.40 -21.33 11.21
CA ASP A 569 -29.19 -22.51 12.06
C ASP A 569 -27.79 -23.14 11.97
N CYS A 570 -26.96 -22.74 11.00
CA CYS A 570 -25.68 -23.38 10.80
C CYS A 570 -24.70 -23.04 11.92
N GLU A 571 -23.81 -23.99 12.24
CA GLU A 571 -22.89 -23.90 13.38
C GLU A 571 -22.04 -22.61 13.39
N TRP A 572 -21.66 -22.11 12.21
CA TRP A 572 -20.91 -20.86 12.08
C TRP A 572 -21.73 -19.63 12.51
N SER A 573 -23.04 -19.62 12.21
CA SER A 573 -23.99 -18.58 12.63
C SER A 573 -24.30 -18.66 14.12
N LEU A 574 -24.44 -19.87 14.69
CA LEU A 574 -24.61 -20.08 16.13
C LEU A 574 -23.40 -19.59 16.96
N ARG A 575 -22.20 -19.57 16.38
CA ARG A 575 -21.00 -18.91 16.95
C ARG A 575 -21.02 -17.36 16.80
N GLY A 576 -22.15 -16.79 16.37
CA GLY A 576 -22.43 -15.37 16.14
C GLY A 576 -21.85 -14.76 14.86
N ASN A 577 -21.12 -15.54 14.05
CA ASN A 577 -20.41 -15.03 12.88
C ASN A 577 -21.38 -14.83 11.70
N LEU A 578 -21.01 -14.03 10.70
CA LEU A 578 -21.81 -13.95 9.48
C LEU A 578 -21.50 -15.17 8.59
N CYS A 579 -22.51 -15.96 8.27
CA CYS A 579 -22.34 -17.21 7.51
C CYS A 579 -22.69 -17.06 6.02
N LYS A 580 -22.20 -17.99 5.20
CA LYS A 580 -22.44 -18.01 3.75
C LYS A 580 -23.93 -18.05 3.38
N HIS A 581 -24.76 -18.67 4.22
CA HIS A 581 -26.20 -18.80 4.01
C HIS A 581 -26.93 -17.46 4.12
N VAL A 582 -26.66 -16.69 5.19
CA VAL A 582 -27.21 -15.34 5.37
C VAL A 582 -26.79 -14.43 4.22
N ILE A 583 -25.51 -14.43 3.86
CA ILE A 583 -25.00 -13.60 2.77
C ILE A 583 -25.70 -13.95 1.45
N LYS A 584 -25.83 -15.25 1.12
CA LYS A 584 -26.47 -15.69 -0.13
C LYS A 584 -27.94 -15.28 -0.18
N VAL A 585 -28.68 -15.46 0.92
CA VAL A 585 -30.10 -15.10 1.00
C VAL A 585 -30.27 -13.59 0.83
N ASN A 586 -29.44 -12.78 1.48
CA ASN A 586 -29.51 -11.33 1.35
C ASN A 586 -29.17 -10.87 -0.08
N MET A 587 -28.18 -11.46 -0.75
CA MET A 587 -27.89 -11.22 -2.18
C MET A 587 -29.09 -11.51 -3.09
N ILE A 588 -29.88 -12.55 -2.81
CA ILE A 588 -31.10 -12.84 -3.58
C ILE A 588 -32.19 -11.81 -3.27
N CYS A 589 -32.40 -11.48 -1.99
CA CYS A 589 -33.41 -10.52 -1.55
C CYS A 589 -33.18 -9.12 -2.14
N GLU A 590 -31.93 -8.65 -2.19
CA GLU A 590 -31.57 -7.36 -2.82
C GLU A 590 -31.96 -7.24 -4.30
N ASN A 591 -32.11 -8.38 -5.00
CA ASN A 591 -32.49 -8.42 -6.41
C ASN A 591 -34.00 -8.59 -6.65
N LEU A 592 -34.81 -8.81 -5.59
CA LEU A 592 -36.25 -9.07 -5.70
C LEU A 592 -37.09 -7.83 -5.41
N ARG A 593 -38.06 -7.54 -6.30
CA ARG A 593 -39.05 -6.47 -6.07
C ARG A 593 -39.97 -6.85 -4.92
N GLY A 594 -39.77 -6.22 -3.75
CA GLY A 594 -40.60 -6.41 -2.55
C GLY A 594 -39.80 -6.41 -1.26
N TYR A 595 -38.51 -6.72 -1.32
CA TYR A 595 -37.59 -6.51 -0.20
C TYR A 595 -37.05 -5.08 -0.25
N GLN A 596 -37.04 -4.39 0.89
CA GLN A 596 -36.30 -3.13 1.03
C GLN A 596 -34.80 -3.46 1.05
N SER A 597 -34.00 -2.71 0.28
CA SER A 597 -32.54 -2.80 0.39
C SER A 597 -32.10 -2.43 1.79
N SER A 598 -31.12 -3.17 2.33
CA SER A 598 -30.42 -2.93 3.60
C SER A 598 -30.62 -1.52 4.17
N MET A 599 -31.47 -1.41 5.20
CA MET A 599 -31.72 -0.14 5.90
C MET A 599 -30.43 0.42 6.52
N SER A 600 -29.48 -0.44 6.93
CA SER A 600 -28.16 0.05 7.36
C SER A 600 -27.40 0.70 6.21
N PHE A 601 -27.38 0.09 5.02
CA PHE A 601 -26.69 0.64 3.86
C PHE A 601 -27.35 1.93 3.35
N GLN A 602 -28.69 1.96 3.24
CA GLN A 602 -29.43 3.16 2.85
C GLN A 602 -29.16 4.31 3.81
N SER A 603 -29.36 4.10 5.11
CA SER A 603 -29.17 5.16 6.09
C SER A 603 -27.70 5.56 6.25
N TYR A 604 -26.76 4.63 6.04
CA TYR A 604 -25.33 4.95 5.98
C TYR A 604 -24.99 5.81 4.76
N GLN A 605 -25.59 5.49 3.60
CA GLN A 605 -25.49 6.29 2.38
C GLN A 605 -26.13 7.67 2.56
N GLU A 606 -27.30 7.77 3.21
CA GLU A 606 -27.95 9.04 3.53
C GLU A 606 -27.16 9.87 4.55
N ILE A 607 -26.61 9.24 5.60
CA ILE A 607 -25.72 9.89 6.57
C ILE A 607 -24.49 10.44 5.85
N LEU A 608 -23.80 9.63 5.03
CA LEU A 608 -22.68 10.09 4.20
C LEU A 608 -23.09 11.24 3.28
N MET A 609 -24.20 11.11 2.54
CA MET A 609 -24.68 12.15 1.63
C MET A 609 -25.12 13.42 2.36
N SER A 610 -25.62 13.32 3.59
CA SER A 610 -25.94 14.48 4.45
C SER A 610 -24.67 15.16 4.99
N MET A 611 -23.61 14.38 5.24
CA MET A 611 -22.29 14.87 5.62
C MET A 611 -21.58 15.53 4.43
N PHE A 612 -21.75 15.01 3.21
CA PHE A 612 -21.33 15.70 1.98
C PHE A 612 -22.11 17.00 1.73
N LYS A 613 -23.36 17.10 2.21
CA LYS A 613 -24.21 18.31 2.10
C LYS A 613 -24.00 19.35 3.22
N LYS A 614 -23.23 19.05 4.27
CA LYS A 614 -22.83 20.02 5.30
C LYS A 614 -21.39 20.46 5.05
N PRO A 615 -21.13 21.71 4.63
CA PRO A 615 -19.79 22.14 4.27
C PRO A 615 -18.92 22.38 5.51
N PRO A 616 -17.70 21.83 5.54
CA PRO A 616 -16.50 22.57 5.86
C PRO A 616 -15.95 23.19 4.56
N ASP A 617 -16.01 24.51 4.49
CA ASP A 617 -15.61 25.42 3.40
C ASP A 617 -16.43 25.43 2.08
N ASP A 618 -16.98 26.61 1.78
CA ASP A 618 -17.53 27.01 0.48
C ASP A 618 -16.39 27.04 -0.56
N SER A 619 -16.21 25.94 -1.30
CA SER A 619 -15.22 25.85 -2.37
C SER A 619 -15.84 25.41 -3.69
N LEU A 620 -15.61 26.22 -4.72
CA LEU A 620 -16.11 26.02 -6.09
C LEU A 620 -15.70 24.64 -6.69
N GLU A 621 -14.57 24.08 -6.21
CA GLU A 621 -14.11 22.74 -6.59
C GLU A 621 -15.00 21.62 -6.04
N LEU A 622 -15.64 21.81 -4.88
CA LEU A 622 -16.59 20.85 -4.32
C LEU A 622 -17.88 20.86 -5.12
N ASP A 623 -18.40 22.04 -5.50
CA ASP A 623 -19.58 22.16 -6.37
C ASP A 623 -19.36 21.49 -7.73
N LEU A 624 -18.19 21.71 -8.34
CA LEU A 624 -17.78 21.02 -9.58
C LEU A 624 -17.69 19.49 -9.39
N SER A 625 -17.17 19.03 -8.25
CA SER A 625 -17.06 17.59 -7.92
C SER A 625 -18.42 16.94 -7.67
N ILE A 626 -19.36 17.66 -7.04
CA ILE A 626 -20.72 17.22 -6.78
C ILE A 626 -21.51 17.19 -8.10
N ALA A 627 -21.39 18.23 -8.94
CA ALA A 627 -21.99 18.28 -10.26
C ALA A 627 -21.52 17.12 -11.16
N TRP A 628 -20.21 16.83 -11.17
CA TRP A 628 -19.67 15.66 -11.88
C TRP A 628 -20.12 14.33 -11.29
N SER A 629 -20.19 14.18 -9.96
CA SER A 629 -20.73 12.97 -9.33
C SER A 629 -22.19 12.73 -9.72
N HIS A 630 -23.03 13.77 -9.72
CA HIS A 630 -24.42 13.66 -10.18
C HIS A 630 -24.52 13.33 -11.68
N GLN A 631 -23.68 13.95 -12.52
CA GLN A 631 -23.63 13.66 -13.95
C GLN A 631 -23.19 12.20 -14.25
N ILE A 632 -22.21 11.69 -13.50
CA ILE A 632 -21.74 10.29 -13.63
C ILE A 632 -22.79 9.32 -13.08
N HIS A 633 -23.46 9.64 -11.97
CA HIS A 633 -24.56 8.84 -11.43
C HIS A 633 -25.72 8.72 -12.43
N ASP A 634 -26.14 9.83 -13.03
CA ASP A 634 -27.17 9.88 -14.07
C ASP A 634 -26.77 9.10 -15.34
N GLN A 635 -25.49 9.12 -15.73
CA GLN A 635 -24.97 8.26 -16.80
C GLN A 635 -24.98 6.77 -16.44
N ILE A 636 -24.59 6.41 -15.21
CA ILE A 636 -24.62 5.02 -14.73
C ILE A 636 -26.05 4.51 -14.64
N GLN A 637 -26.99 5.33 -14.14
CA GLN A 637 -28.41 4.97 -14.06
C GLN A 637 -28.99 4.71 -15.45
N LYS A 638 -28.69 5.55 -16.45
CA LYS A 638 -29.09 5.35 -17.86
C LYS A 638 -28.44 4.11 -18.48
N LEU A 639 -27.20 3.79 -18.13
CA LEU A 639 -26.52 2.55 -18.51
C LEU A 639 -27.20 1.31 -17.90
N VAL A 640 -27.63 1.39 -16.65
CA VAL A 640 -28.36 0.32 -15.95
C VAL A 640 -29.77 0.14 -16.52
N GLU A 641 -30.45 1.23 -16.92
CA GLU A 641 -31.73 1.16 -17.64
C GLU A 641 -31.56 0.54 -19.04
N LEU A 642 -30.52 0.92 -19.79
CA LEU A 642 -30.15 0.29 -21.07
C LEU A 642 -29.90 -1.21 -20.94
N ASN A 643 -29.28 -1.65 -19.84
CA ASN A 643 -28.99 -3.06 -19.58
C ASN A 643 -30.19 -3.84 -19.00
N ARG A 644 -31.28 -3.15 -18.62
CA ARG A 644 -32.53 -3.72 -18.09
C ARG A 644 -33.67 -3.69 -19.10
N SER A 645 -33.63 -2.85 -20.12
CA SER A 645 -34.65 -2.79 -21.17
C SER A 645 -34.46 -3.89 -22.22
N THR A 646 -35.56 -4.56 -22.57
CA THR A 646 -35.62 -5.50 -23.70
C THR A 646 -35.78 -4.81 -25.06
N ASP A 647 -36.09 -3.51 -25.07
CA ASP A 647 -36.19 -2.69 -26.28
C ASP A 647 -35.40 -1.38 -26.11
N ILE A 648 -34.35 -1.22 -26.93
CA ILE A 648 -33.50 -0.03 -26.98
C ILE A 648 -34.30 1.21 -27.46
N GLY A 649 -35.35 1.03 -28.27
CA GLY A 649 -36.16 2.12 -28.82
C GLY A 649 -36.83 2.99 -27.75
N THR A 650 -37.31 2.39 -26.66
CA THR A 650 -37.91 3.13 -25.53
C THR A 650 -36.91 4.05 -24.82
N VAL A 651 -35.65 3.63 -24.65
CA VAL A 651 -34.61 4.45 -24.02
C VAL A 651 -34.16 5.58 -24.96
N VAL A 652 -34.02 5.30 -26.26
CA VAL A 652 -33.61 6.29 -27.27
C VAL A 652 -34.63 7.43 -27.40
N ASN A 653 -35.93 7.13 -27.32
CA ASN A 653 -37.00 8.14 -27.41
C ASN A 653 -37.03 9.12 -26.22
N ASN A 654 -36.45 8.76 -25.07
CA ASN A 654 -36.40 9.59 -23.87
C ASN A 654 -35.12 10.45 -23.78
N LEU A 655 -34.20 10.34 -24.75
CA LEU A 655 -33.01 11.19 -24.80
C LEU A 655 -33.37 12.60 -25.32
N PRO A 656 -32.90 13.70 -24.68
CA PRO A 656 -33.27 15.06 -25.07
C PRO A 656 -32.70 15.52 -26.43
N LEU A 657 -31.84 14.70 -27.06
CA LEU A 657 -31.21 15.00 -28.35
C LEU A 657 -32.02 14.43 -29.51
N LYS A 658 -33.09 15.12 -29.90
CA LYS A 658 -33.65 14.99 -31.25
C LYS A 658 -32.59 15.47 -32.25
N TRP A 659 -32.03 14.55 -33.03
CA TRP A 659 -31.10 14.88 -34.12
C TRP A 659 -31.86 15.67 -35.20
N GLY A 660 -31.72 16.99 -35.18
CA GLY A 660 -32.16 17.84 -36.28
C GLY A 660 -31.40 17.49 -37.57
N ASP A 661 -32.09 17.63 -38.70
CA ASP A 661 -31.58 17.19 -40.00
C ASP A 661 -30.18 17.72 -40.33
N LYS A 662 -29.38 16.84 -40.94
CA LYS A 662 -27.98 17.09 -41.30
C LYS A 662 -27.83 18.31 -42.21
N LYS A 663 -27.54 19.49 -41.63
CA LYS A 663 -26.96 20.61 -42.40
C LYS A 663 -25.55 20.25 -42.83
N ASN A 664 -25.37 20.13 -44.15
CA ASN A 664 -24.11 19.79 -44.79
C ASN A 664 -22.99 20.80 -44.44
N ARG A 665 -21.77 20.29 -44.29
CA ARG A 665 -20.57 21.14 -44.27
C ARG A 665 -20.46 21.89 -45.59
N THR A 666 -20.54 23.21 -45.54
CA THR A 666 -20.21 24.09 -46.67
C THR A 666 -18.71 24.04 -46.96
N ALA A 667 -18.35 23.34 -48.03
CA ALA A 667 -17.06 23.56 -48.71
C ALA A 667 -17.18 24.78 -49.63
N LEU A 668 -16.15 25.64 -49.66
CA LEU A 668 -16.13 26.84 -50.49
C LEU A 668 -15.86 26.50 -51.97
N GLY A 669 -16.94 26.50 -52.76
CA GLY A 669 -17.05 26.94 -54.16
C GLY A 669 -16.01 26.52 -55.21
N ARG A 670 -16.40 25.62 -56.13
CA ARG A 670 -16.86 25.93 -57.52
C ARG A 670 -17.26 24.63 -58.27
N PRO A 671 -18.04 24.69 -59.37
CA PRO A 671 -19.01 23.62 -59.71
C PRO A 671 -18.76 22.85 -61.03
N ALA A 672 -19.71 21.92 -61.31
CA ALA A 672 -19.90 21.10 -62.53
C ALA A 672 -19.03 19.81 -62.62
N THR A 673 -19.48 18.65 -63.13
CA THR A 673 -20.72 18.25 -63.85
C THR A 673 -20.95 16.71 -63.76
N MET A 674 -22.18 16.21 -63.97
CA MET A 674 -22.63 14.86 -64.49
C MET A 674 -21.82 13.58 -64.10
N GLY A 675 -22.35 12.41 -63.71
CA GLY A 675 -23.63 11.70 -63.88
C GLY A 675 -23.47 10.22 -63.39
N PRO A 676 -24.50 9.33 -63.42
CA PRO A 676 -24.58 8.20 -62.46
C PRO A 676 -24.63 6.75 -63.03
N SER A 677 -24.13 5.78 -62.26
CA SER A 677 -24.45 4.32 -62.30
C SER A 677 -23.65 3.55 -61.24
N LEU A 678 -24.00 2.41 -60.64
CA LEU A 678 -25.22 1.67 -60.26
C LEU A 678 -24.74 0.24 -59.84
N ALA A 679 -25.23 -0.31 -58.71
CA ALA A 679 -25.23 -1.77 -58.37
C ALA A 679 -23.86 -2.48 -58.16
N ARG A 680 -23.71 -3.65 -57.47
CA ARG A 680 -24.53 -4.45 -56.52
C ARG A 680 -23.66 -5.52 -55.79
N THR A 681 -24.11 -5.96 -54.61
CA THR A 681 -24.00 -7.33 -54.00
C THR A 681 -22.65 -8.09 -53.81
N SER A 682 -22.26 -8.21 -52.53
CA SER A 682 -22.09 -9.47 -51.74
C SER A 682 -20.91 -10.46 -52.02
N PRO A 683 -20.58 -11.39 -51.08
CA PRO A 683 -19.19 -11.85 -50.86
C PRO A 683 -18.90 -13.36 -51.07
N SER A 684 -17.62 -13.78 -51.04
CA SER A 684 -17.16 -15.01 -50.32
C SER A 684 -15.65 -15.33 -50.37
N LYS A 685 -15.16 -15.88 -49.25
CA LYS A 685 -14.22 -17.02 -49.03
C LYS A 685 -12.82 -17.17 -49.70
N ASN A 686 -11.90 -17.67 -48.85
CA ASN A 686 -10.80 -18.64 -49.06
C ASN A 686 -9.39 -18.20 -49.54
N ILE A 687 -8.47 -18.14 -48.57
CA ILE A 687 -7.26 -18.97 -48.43
C ILE A 687 -6.51 -19.35 -49.75
N ASN A 688 -5.30 -18.80 -49.97
CA ASN A 688 -4.07 -19.61 -49.89
C ASN A 688 -2.71 -18.86 -49.87
N VAL A 689 -1.76 -19.54 -49.23
CA VAL A 689 -0.36 -19.23 -48.91
C VAL A 689 0.59 -19.18 -50.13
N ARG A 690 1.50 -18.17 -50.25
CA ARG A 690 3.00 -18.38 -50.20
C ARG A 690 3.90 -17.13 -50.36
N LYS A 691 4.85 -17.00 -49.43
CA LYS A 691 6.25 -16.52 -49.54
C LYS A 691 6.64 -15.44 -50.58
N LYS A 692 7.28 -14.36 -50.09
CA LYS A 692 8.71 -14.10 -50.36
C LYS A 692 9.36 -13.18 -49.31
N SER A 693 10.59 -13.52 -48.91
CA SER A 693 11.40 -12.79 -47.94
C SER A 693 12.44 -11.92 -48.63
N ARG A 694 12.87 -10.81 -48.00
CA ARG A 694 14.14 -10.13 -48.34
C ARG A 694 14.72 -9.36 -47.16
N LYS A 695 15.72 -9.96 -46.49
CA LYS A 695 16.62 -9.26 -45.56
C LYS A 695 17.52 -8.31 -46.36
N ARG A 696 17.78 -7.09 -45.87
CA ARG A 696 18.84 -6.21 -46.38
C ARG A 696 20.14 -6.49 -45.61
N LYS A 697 21.25 -6.75 -46.33
CA LYS A 697 22.57 -7.00 -45.76
C LYS A 697 23.32 -5.70 -45.42
N ARG A 698 24.18 -5.79 -44.41
CA ARG A 698 25.19 -4.82 -44.01
C ARG A 698 26.35 -4.87 -45.03
N LEU A 699 26.88 -3.71 -45.44
CA LEU A 699 28.13 -3.61 -46.20
C LEU A 699 29.29 -3.24 -45.28
N SER A 700 30.49 -3.70 -45.62
CA SER A 700 31.75 -3.40 -44.93
C SER A 700 32.90 -3.35 -45.95
N ARG A 701 34.05 -2.79 -45.53
CA ARG A 701 35.31 -2.60 -46.30
C ARG A 701 35.24 -1.48 -47.36
N LEU A 702 36.30 -0.70 -47.64
CA LEU A 702 37.70 -0.76 -47.17
C LEU A 702 38.38 0.63 -47.31
N ARG A 703 39.00 1.14 -46.26
CA ARG A 703 40.44 1.48 -46.18
C ARG A 703 40.80 1.84 -44.74
#